data_AF-A0A812P616-F1
#
_entry.id   AF-A0A812P616-F1
#
_cell.length_a   1.000
_cell.length_b   1.000
_cell.length_c   1.000
_cell.angle_alpha   90.00
_cell.angle_beta   90.00
_cell.angle_gamma   90.00
#
_symmetry.space_group_name_H-M   'P 1'
#
loop_
_entity.id
_entity.type
_entity.pdbx_description
1 polymer ?
#
loop_
_entity_poly.entity_id
_entity_poly.type
_entity_poly.pdbx_seq_one_letter_code
_entity_poly.pdbx_strand_id
1 'polypeptide(L)'
;MDLFAGAGAPLCQEAARRGWACIPIDILHNKASDLRDDRIFDGLLKLSHSGAVAFANASPPCCEYSIVKQFDGGPPPCRSWECLAGFPSNNDEAQERVRSSHLLLSRAVMLLHAVYQSGNHVSLEQPRNSMAWAEPVTQAFLLEIAADVIQVAACSYGSSYAKYWAFATSWRPLQQLQSTCQHAAGHHDAFHGKRDAAGQFVSRHTAVFPPMLCNAFMEAISPLFPQNSHATDFTSLDQALSALPIRPLNDFPTGQQDGGGIYSQPDWTSPPAGSKDTFRQLRQDMWGFFKEHKLFDRLRKHVSQSSQEPLIQQHELPALRSIWEDWFRAQGFTDSVSWEVAPDQPYCLQALELLSKALDDRDVELWKDLQAGVPTGVDGDISMSNCFLPTPAHFDPEDFDVAKLLQSLMQVLRSDPCTKRDLQALIGLLHWILQLSPELLPWLCCLYHDMSRPLGTNFSLHAGAWQQLADTLTDDLHFRKSPPGSTIPPGSKLLSARHVEIKCKADLRLVRATGKRVWIRVADASSSKRRISTVSRQFIMFWVHFCMRPQMPRCLSLPPLDFQYSLAADACAKGNDIGIGGWVELPNQPIVWFSEWFTVQDFRALGLPMKDDANLDITAYETLAQLALLIAFISITPTGRLRVCIPSWSDNSGTESLTNKLFTVHTPLCFFAQKLATRSWQSGISLDCTHIAGCHNDRADFLSRWKGDLQELPSRFILDHRVRCPLTVLWEGERDVRIFPPDANLLWQPPVSSFNAHSV
;
A
#
# COMPACT_ATOMS: atom_id res chain seq x y z
N MET A 1 -6.23 -4.70 21.62
CA MET A 1 -4.94 -4.41 22.28
C MET A 1 -4.93 -2.95 22.71
N ASP A 2 -4.56 -2.62 23.94
CA ASP A 2 -4.54 -1.24 24.43
C ASP A 2 -3.13 -0.89 24.95
N LEU A 3 -2.39 -0.11 24.17
CA LEU A 3 -1.02 0.32 24.46
C LEU A 3 -1.06 1.60 25.28
N PHE A 4 -0.30 1.64 26.38
CA PHE A 4 -0.32 2.73 27.36
C PHE A 4 -1.70 2.90 27.99
N ALA A 5 -2.28 1.79 28.44
CA ALA A 5 -3.64 1.72 28.97
C ALA A 5 -3.86 2.57 30.24
N GLY A 6 -2.78 3.01 30.91
CA GLY A 6 -2.82 3.71 32.18
C GLY A 6 -3.22 2.79 33.34
N ALA A 7 -3.03 3.21 34.59
CA ALA A 7 -3.22 2.33 35.76
C ALA A 7 -4.63 1.70 35.90
N GLY A 8 -5.64 2.33 35.31
CA GLY A 8 -7.02 1.83 35.34
C GLY A 8 -7.42 0.99 34.13
N ALA A 9 -6.66 0.97 33.03
CA ALA A 9 -7.04 0.39 31.74
C ALA A 9 -8.55 0.56 31.40
N PRO A 10 -9.08 1.79 31.40
CA PRO A 10 -10.52 2.03 31.38
C PRO A 10 -11.19 1.51 30.09
N LEU A 11 -10.48 1.50 28.96
CA LEU A 11 -10.95 0.87 27.73
C LEU A 11 -11.04 -0.66 27.88
N CYS A 12 -10.00 -1.32 28.41
CA CYS A 12 -10.07 -2.76 28.64
C CYS A 12 -11.14 -3.16 29.66
N GLN A 13 -11.39 -2.34 30.69
CA GLN A 13 -12.50 -2.60 31.63
C GLN A 13 -13.85 -2.62 30.92
N GLU A 14 -14.09 -1.65 30.02
CA GLU A 14 -15.33 -1.59 29.26
C GLU A 14 -15.44 -2.72 28.23
N ALA A 15 -14.32 -3.09 27.58
CA ALA A 15 -14.27 -4.26 26.70
C ALA A 15 -14.63 -5.56 27.45
N ALA A 16 -14.11 -5.75 28.67
CA ALA A 16 -14.42 -6.91 29.51
C ALA A 16 -15.91 -6.96 29.90
N ARG A 17 -16.54 -5.81 30.20
CA ARG A 17 -18.00 -5.74 30.46
C ARG A 17 -18.83 -6.21 29.26
N ARG A 18 -18.29 -6.05 28.05
CA ARG A 18 -18.91 -6.47 26.78
C ARG A 18 -18.52 -7.90 26.37
N GLY A 19 -17.75 -8.61 27.20
CA GLY A 19 -17.32 -9.98 26.93
C GLY A 19 -16.14 -10.09 25.95
N TRP A 20 -15.42 -9.01 25.67
CA TRP A 20 -14.31 -9.00 24.71
C TRP A 20 -12.95 -9.14 25.40
N ALA A 21 -12.06 -9.94 24.81
CA ALA A 21 -10.70 -10.10 25.31
C ALA A 21 -9.89 -8.81 25.07
N CYS A 22 -9.25 -8.29 26.12
CA CYS A 22 -8.38 -7.12 26.04
C CYS A 22 -7.02 -7.39 26.68
N ILE A 23 -5.99 -6.84 26.07
CA ILE A 23 -4.61 -6.92 26.52
C ILE A 23 -4.16 -5.49 26.87
N PRO A 24 -4.18 -5.09 28.15
CA PRO A 24 -3.66 -3.80 28.59
C PRO A 24 -2.13 -3.87 28.69
N ILE A 25 -1.43 -3.03 27.94
CA ILE A 25 0.03 -2.92 27.98
C ILE A 25 0.40 -1.58 28.62
N ASP A 26 0.85 -1.63 29.87
CA ASP A 26 1.36 -0.44 30.56
C ASP A 26 2.32 -0.83 31.69
N ILE A 27 3.39 -0.05 31.87
CA ILE A 27 4.34 -0.20 32.98
C ILE A 27 3.69 -0.03 34.36
N LEU A 28 2.55 0.67 34.41
CA LEU A 28 1.76 0.88 35.62
C LEU A 28 0.96 -0.37 36.03
N HIS A 29 0.66 -1.26 35.08
CA HIS A 29 0.04 -2.57 35.35
C HIS A 29 1.09 -3.63 35.66
N ASN A 30 2.13 -3.68 34.84
CA ASN A 30 3.22 -4.64 35.01
C ASN A 30 4.52 -3.97 34.57
N LYS A 31 5.50 -3.86 35.47
CA LYS A 31 6.82 -3.29 35.13
C LYS A 31 7.52 -4.07 34.01
N ALA A 32 7.19 -5.35 33.83
CA ALA A 32 7.68 -6.15 32.72
C ALA A 32 7.03 -5.79 31.37
N SER A 33 6.05 -4.89 31.32
CA SER A 33 5.42 -4.38 30.08
C SER A 33 6.05 -3.08 29.57
N ASP A 34 7.34 -2.86 29.86
CA ASP A 34 8.06 -1.69 29.35
C ASP A 34 8.31 -1.83 27.85
N LEU A 35 7.66 -0.96 27.07
CA LEU A 35 7.79 -0.98 25.61
C LEU A 35 9.21 -0.64 25.13
N ARG A 36 10.10 -0.16 26.01
CA ARG A 36 11.52 0.06 25.71
C ARG A 36 12.34 -1.23 25.77
N ASP A 37 11.84 -2.29 26.40
CA ASP A 37 12.47 -3.62 26.37
C ASP A 37 12.19 -4.29 25.02
N ASP A 38 13.25 -4.64 24.29
CA ASP A 38 13.17 -5.25 22.96
C ASP A 38 12.39 -6.56 22.97
N ARG A 39 12.47 -7.35 24.04
CA ARG A 39 11.76 -8.65 24.12
C ARG A 39 10.24 -8.45 24.16
N ILE A 40 9.80 -7.42 24.86
CA ILE A 40 8.38 -7.06 24.97
C ILE A 40 7.89 -6.50 23.64
N PHE A 41 8.70 -5.61 23.05
CA PHE A 41 8.41 -5.04 21.74
C PHE A 41 8.32 -6.12 20.64
N ASP A 42 9.25 -7.07 20.60
CA ASP A 42 9.26 -8.19 19.65
C ASP A 42 8.04 -9.10 19.83
N GLY A 43 7.68 -9.41 21.08
CA GLY A 43 6.46 -10.16 21.39
C GLY A 43 5.20 -9.44 20.89
N LEU A 44 5.10 -8.13 21.12
CA LEU A 44 3.99 -7.32 20.65
C LEU A 44 3.96 -7.20 19.12
N LEU A 45 5.12 -7.11 18.45
CA LEU A 45 5.21 -7.13 16.99
C LEU A 45 4.70 -8.46 16.42
N LYS A 46 5.13 -9.59 17.01
CA LYS A 46 4.65 -10.92 16.62
C LYS A 46 3.13 -11.04 16.76
N LEU A 47 2.58 -10.56 17.88
CA LEU A 47 1.13 -10.52 18.09
C LEU A 47 0.44 -9.61 17.07
N SER A 48 0.99 -8.42 16.82
CA SER A 48 0.43 -7.44 15.89
C SER A 48 0.37 -7.98 14.45
N HIS A 49 1.40 -8.72 14.03
CA HIS A 49 1.48 -9.36 12.70
C HIS A 49 0.74 -10.68 12.57
N SER A 50 0.19 -11.21 13.67
CA SER A 50 -0.53 -12.48 13.66
C SER A 50 -1.93 -12.38 13.06
N GLY A 51 -2.45 -11.16 12.93
CA GLY A 51 -3.86 -10.90 12.60
C GLY A 51 -4.81 -11.01 13.81
N ALA A 52 -4.42 -11.63 14.92
CA ALA A 52 -5.32 -11.90 16.05
C ALA A 52 -5.85 -10.64 16.76
N VAL A 53 -5.28 -9.46 16.50
CA VAL A 53 -5.70 -8.19 17.10
C VAL A 53 -6.72 -7.50 16.21
N ALA A 54 -8.01 -7.63 16.52
CA ALA A 54 -9.10 -6.98 15.77
C ALA A 54 -9.04 -5.44 15.81
N PHE A 55 -8.63 -4.88 16.96
CA PHE A 55 -8.46 -3.43 17.14
C PHE A 55 -7.30 -3.13 18.09
N ALA A 56 -6.48 -2.13 17.75
CA ALA A 56 -5.43 -1.61 18.63
C ALA A 56 -5.57 -0.10 18.89
N ASN A 57 -5.56 0.28 20.17
CA ASN A 57 -5.46 1.67 20.60
C ASN A 57 -4.07 1.92 21.20
N ALA A 58 -3.49 3.10 20.98
CA ALA A 58 -2.28 3.53 21.68
C ALA A 58 -2.39 4.97 22.19
N SER A 59 -2.06 5.19 23.47
CA SER A 59 -2.08 6.52 24.09
C SER A 59 -0.70 6.89 24.68
N PRO A 60 0.37 6.98 23.85
CA PRO A 60 1.73 7.13 24.37
C PRO A 60 1.92 8.42 25.19
N PRO A 61 2.77 8.42 26.23
CA PRO A 61 2.94 9.55 27.12
C PRO A 61 3.28 10.86 26.39
N CYS A 62 2.40 11.85 26.49
CA CYS A 62 2.58 13.14 25.82
C CYS A 62 3.51 14.11 26.57
N CYS A 63 4.14 13.70 27.68
CA CYS A 63 4.83 14.59 28.62
C CYS A 63 5.85 15.52 27.95
N GLU A 64 6.71 14.98 27.09
CA GLU A 64 7.74 15.77 26.40
C GLU A 64 7.25 16.42 25.10
N TYR A 65 6.05 16.05 24.62
CA TYR A 65 5.41 16.59 23.42
C TYR A 65 4.33 17.65 23.72
N SER A 66 3.97 17.83 24.99
CA SER A 66 2.88 18.71 25.40
C SER A 66 3.29 20.19 25.32
N ILE A 67 2.50 20.99 24.59
CA ILE A 67 2.62 22.45 24.58
C ILE A 67 2.49 23.04 25.98
N VAL A 68 1.83 22.36 26.92
CA VAL A 68 1.66 22.88 28.28
C VAL A 68 3.01 23.12 28.97
N LYS A 69 4.09 22.43 28.57
CA LYS A 69 5.45 22.68 29.07
C LYS A 69 6.09 23.97 28.55
N GLN A 70 5.51 24.60 27.53
CA GLN A 70 5.99 25.89 27.02
C GLN A 70 5.46 27.08 27.82
N PHE A 71 4.51 26.87 28.74
CA PHE A 71 4.04 27.90 29.66
C PHE A 71 4.78 27.86 31.00
N ASP A 72 4.85 29.01 31.67
CA ASP A 72 5.56 29.17 32.95
C ASP A 72 4.97 28.30 34.07
N GLY A 73 5.84 27.82 34.97
CA GLY A 73 5.47 27.03 36.16
C GLY A 73 5.59 25.50 36.01
N GLY A 74 5.98 25.00 34.84
CA GLY A 74 6.28 23.58 34.59
C GLY A 74 7.77 23.24 34.58
N PRO A 75 8.14 21.95 34.46
CA PRO A 75 9.53 21.56 34.16
C PRO A 75 9.96 22.15 32.81
N PRO A 76 11.24 22.56 32.64
CA PRO A 76 11.69 23.19 31.41
C PRO A 76 11.45 22.26 30.20
N PRO A 77 10.98 22.81 29.07
CA PRO A 77 10.81 22.03 27.85
C PRO A 77 12.17 21.55 27.34
N CYS A 78 12.19 20.38 26.71
CA CYS A 78 13.39 19.81 26.08
C CYS A 78 13.34 19.88 24.54
N ARG A 79 12.23 20.38 23.97
CA ARG A 79 11.98 20.48 22.52
C ARG A 79 10.99 21.61 22.20
N SER A 80 10.94 22.03 20.93
CA SER A 80 9.94 22.95 20.36
C SER A 80 9.46 22.45 18.99
N TRP A 81 8.57 23.20 18.34
CA TRP A 81 8.12 22.90 16.97
C TRP A 81 9.25 22.92 15.95
N GLU A 82 10.24 23.81 16.13
CA GLU A 82 11.41 23.95 15.27
C GLU A 82 12.51 22.95 15.62
N CYS A 83 12.50 22.42 16.85
CA CYS A 83 13.52 21.54 17.40
C CYS A 83 12.90 20.28 18.01
N LEU A 84 12.13 19.51 17.21
CA LEU A 84 11.45 18.28 17.66
C LEU A 84 12.41 17.23 18.24
N ALA A 85 13.61 17.13 17.64
CA ALA A 85 14.69 16.23 18.08
C ALA A 85 15.46 16.74 19.32
N GLY A 86 15.01 17.83 19.92
CA GLY A 86 15.59 18.46 21.09
C GLY A 86 16.32 19.75 20.78
N PHE A 87 16.45 20.64 21.77
CA PHE A 87 17.22 21.87 21.62
C PHE A 87 18.72 21.57 21.46
N PRO A 88 19.46 22.36 20.66
CA PRO A 88 20.92 22.27 20.60
C PRO A 88 21.61 22.49 21.95
N SER A 89 20.93 23.16 22.89
CA SER A 89 21.40 23.47 24.25
C SER A 89 20.98 22.44 25.30
N ASN A 90 20.32 21.35 24.93
CA ASN A 90 19.93 20.30 25.87
C ASN A 90 21.17 19.68 26.56
N ASN A 91 21.08 19.46 27.87
CA ASN A 91 22.02 18.59 28.57
C ASN A 91 21.67 17.11 28.32
N ASP A 92 22.55 16.19 28.74
CA ASP A 92 22.37 14.75 28.51
C ASP A 92 21.05 14.21 29.07
N GLU A 93 20.63 14.66 30.25
CA GLU A 93 19.35 14.26 30.86
C GLU A 93 18.14 14.74 30.06
N ALA A 94 18.15 15.98 29.57
CA ALA A 94 17.08 16.52 28.74
C ALA A 94 17.03 15.79 27.39
N GLN A 95 18.19 15.51 26.80
CA GLN A 95 18.26 14.78 25.55
C GLN A 95 17.81 13.33 25.69
N GLU A 96 18.10 12.68 26.83
CA GLU A 96 17.61 11.33 27.10
C GLU A 96 16.08 11.29 27.24
N ARG A 97 15.47 12.30 27.88
CA ARG A 97 14.00 12.43 27.86
C ARG A 97 13.45 12.56 26.45
N VAL A 98 14.14 13.30 25.56
CA VAL A 98 13.75 13.42 24.15
C VAL A 98 13.80 12.06 23.44
N ARG A 99 14.94 11.35 23.55
CA ARG A 99 15.14 10.02 22.94
C ARG A 99 14.12 9.00 23.44
N SER A 100 13.95 8.89 24.76
CA SER A 100 13.04 7.95 25.40
C SER A 100 11.58 8.17 25.00
N SER A 101 11.12 9.43 24.97
CA SER A 101 9.74 9.74 24.55
C SER A 101 9.52 9.55 23.04
N HIS A 102 10.52 9.83 22.20
CA HIS A 102 10.45 9.50 20.77
C HIS A 102 10.41 7.98 20.53
N LEU A 103 11.23 7.20 21.26
CA LEU A 103 11.24 5.74 21.16
C LEU A 103 9.89 5.11 21.52
N LEU A 104 9.23 5.61 22.58
CA LEU A 104 7.90 5.13 22.94
C LEU A 104 6.85 5.44 21.87
N LEU A 105 6.87 6.66 21.32
CA LEU A 105 5.96 7.06 20.24
C LEU A 105 6.21 6.22 18.97
N SER A 106 7.47 6.06 18.55
CA SER A 106 7.82 5.31 17.35
C SER A 106 7.42 3.84 17.47
N ARG A 107 7.70 3.19 18.60
CA ARG A 107 7.26 1.80 18.86
C ARG A 107 5.74 1.66 18.90
N ALA A 108 5.04 2.63 19.48
CA ALA A 108 3.57 2.65 19.46
C ALA A 108 3.04 2.67 18.01
N VAL A 109 3.55 3.60 17.20
CA VAL A 109 3.17 3.75 15.79
C VAL A 109 3.52 2.50 14.99
N MET A 110 4.70 1.90 15.20
CA MET A 110 5.10 0.65 14.53
C MET A 110 4.15 -0.51 14.85
N LEU A 111 3.71 -0.65 16.11
CA LEU A 111 2.75 -1.69 16.50
C LEU A 111 1.36 -1.45 15.92
N LEU A 112 0.86 -0.21 15.98
CA LEU A 112 -0.41 0.14 15.35
C LEU A 112 -0.36 -0.11 13.84
N HIS A 113 0.73 0.29 13.19
CA HIS A 113 0.93 0.05 11.79
C HIS A 113 0.97 -1.46 11.47
N ALA A 114 1.67 -2.27 12.27
CA ALA A 114 1.70 -3.74 12.11
C ALA A 114 0.30 -4.38 12.23
N VAL A 115 -0.53 -3.92 13.17
CA VAL A 115 -1.94 -4.36 13.30
C VAL A 115 -2.73 -3.94 12.06
N TYR A 116 -2.60 -2.68 11.64
CA TYR A 116 -3.27 -2.15 10.46
C TYR A 116 -2.94 -2.98 9.21
N GLN A 117 -1.65 -3.23 8.96
CA GLN A 117 -1.14 -4.02 7.85
C GLN A 117 -1.55 -5.50 7.88
N SER A 118 -1.98 -6.00 9.03
CA SER A 118 -2.51 -7.36 9.17
C SER A 118 -4.01 -7.43 8.85
N GLY A 119 -4.60 -6.32 8.39
CA GLY A 119 -5.99 -6.23 7.94
C GLY A 119 -6.98 -5.78 9.01
N ASN A 120 -6.52 -5.13 10.07
CA ASN A 120 -7.33 -4.71 11.20
C ASN A 120 -7.30 -3.18 11.41
N HIS A 121 -8.07 -2.69 12.38
CA HIS A 121 -8.20 -1.24 12.62
C HIS A 121 -7.42 -0.75 13.84
N VAL A 122 -7.05 0.53 13.82
CA VAL A 122 -6.20 1.14 14.84
C VAL A 122 -6.59 2.56 15.20
N SER A 123 -6.15 3.02 16.38
CA SER A 123 -6.28 4.39 16.87
C SER A 123 -5.02 4.84 17.63
N LEU A 124 -4.49 6.00 17.29
CA LEU A 124 -3.44 6.71 18.04
C LEU A 124 -4.07 7.91 18.75
N GLU A 125 -3.91 7.99 20.07
CA GLU A 125 -4.33 9.13 20.88
C GLU A 125 -3.16 10.03 21.24
N GLN A 126 -3.39 11.34 21.09
CA GLN A 126 -2.59 12.40 21.69
C GLN A 126 -3.49 13.61 22.02
N PRO A 127 -3.06 14.53 22.89
CA PRO A 127 -3.71 15.84 23.00
C PRO A 127 -3.81 16.53 21.63
N ARG A 128 -4.91 17.27 21.39
CA ARG A 128 -5.20 17.96 20.11
C ARG A 128 -3.99 18.65 19.46
N ASN A 129 -3.22 19.36 20.28
CA ASN A 129 -2.08 20.15 19.83
C ASN A 129 -0.75 19.57 20.37
N SER A 130 -0.62 18.25 20.50
CA SER A 130 0.65 17.62 20.85
C SER A 130 1.67 17.81 19.73
N MET A 131 2.93 18.09 20.06
CA MET A 131 4.03 18.10 19.08
C MET A 131 4.28 16.71 18.47
N ALA A 132 3.79 15.64 19.11
CA ALA A 132 3.87 14.27 18.60
C ALA A 132 3.18 14.12 17.24
N TRP A 133 2.17 14.96 16.94
CA TRP A 133 1.53 14.97 15.64
C TRP A 133 2.46 15.41 14.52
N ALA A 134 3.45 16.27 14.79
CA ALA A 134 4.42 16.75 13.79
C ALA A 134 5.64 15.85 13.63
N GLU A 135 5.78 14.79 14.42
CA GLU A 135 6.86 13.82 14.25
C GLU A 135 6.75 13.12 12.89
N PRO A 136 7.84 12.96 12.13
CA PRO A 136 7.81 12.34 10.81
C PRO A 136 7.18 10.94 10.80
N VAL A 137 7.46 10.13 11.84
CA VAL A 137 6.89 8.79 11.99
C VAL A 137 5.37 8.82 12.15
N THR A 138 4.83 9.82 12.86
CA THR A 138 3.39 10.02 13.02
C THR A 138 2.77 10.50 11.72
N GLN A 139 3.37 11.50 11.07
CA GLN A 139 2.87 12.07 9.80
C GLN A 139 2.79 11.00 8.69
N ALA A 140 3.82 10.16 8.55
CA ALA A 140 3.83 9.04 7.62
C ALA A 140 2.68 8.06 7.93
N PHE A 141 2.54 7.66 9.21
CA PHE A 141 1.47 6.77 9.65
C PHE A 141 0.06 7.33 9.36
N LEU A 142 -0.18 8.63 9.60
CA LEU A 142 -1.48 9.25 9.32
C LEU A 142 -1.86 9.15 7.83
N LEU A 143 -0.90 9.36 6.93
CA LEU A 143 -1.12 9.20 5.48
C LEU A 143 -1.38 7.74 5.10
N GLU A 144 -0.63 6.80 5.71
CA GLU A 144 -0.72 5.37 5.40
C GLU A 144 -2.07 4.77 5.76
N ILE A 145 -2.59 5.11 6.94
CA ILE A 145 -3.91 4.65 7.38
C ILE A 145 -5.05 5.52 6.88
N ALA A 146 -4.70 6.64 6.22
CA ALA A 146 -5.61 7.71 5.84
C ALA A 146 -6.52 8.14 7.00
N ALA A 147 -5.87 8.59 8.06
CA ALA A 147 -6.48 8.75 9.36
C ALA A 147 -7.65 9.75 9.37
N ASP A 148 -8.68 9.40 10.12
CA ASP A 148 -9.62 10.36 10.65
C ASP A 148 -9.13 10.82 12.01
N VAL A 149 -8.84 12.11 12.13
CA VAL A 149 -8.35 12.74 13.35
C VAL A 149 -9.52 13.40 14.06
N ILE A 150 -10.03 12.71 15.07
CA ILE A 150 -11.28 13.03 15.76
C ILE A 150 -10.98 13.78 17.04
N GLN A 151 -11.47 15.02 17.12
CA GLN A 151 -11.35 15.88 18.28
C GLN A 151 -12.50 15.64 19.24
N VAL A 152 -12.17 15.35 20.50
CA VAL A 152 -13.13 15.01 21.55
C VAL A 152 -12.95 15.98 22.71
N ALA A 153 -13.91 16.89 22.88
CA ALA A 153 -13.93 17.80 24.03
C ALA A 153 -14.23 17.01 25.31
N ALA A 154 -13.37 17.13 26.31
CA ALA A 154 -13.49 16.37 27.54
C ALA A 154 -14.78 16.67 28.32
N CYS A 155 -15.28 17.90 28.22
CA CYS A 155 -16.52 18.34 28.87
C CYS A 155 -17.77 17.67 28.30
N SER A 156 -17.77 17.25 27.04
CA SER A 156 -18.87 16.49 26.43
C SER A 156 -19.05 15.10 27.07
N TYR A 157 -18.03 14.61 27.77
CA TYR A 157 -18.01 13.32 28.45
C TYR A 157 -17.82 13.45 29.97
N GLY A 158 -18.28 14.57 30.55
CA GLY A 158 -18.39 14.76 31.99
C GLY A 158 -17.15 15.32 32.71
N SER A 159 -16.11 15.74 31.98
CA SER A 159 -14.93 16.38 32.58
C SER A 159 -15.14 17.88 32.84
N SER A 160 -14.66 18.40 33.97
CA SER A 160 -14.71 19.85 34.26
C SER A 160 -13.62 20.66 33.53
N TYR A 161 -12.67 19.99 32.89
CA TYR A 161 -11.50 20.63 32.29
C TYR A 161 -11.70 21.01 30.82
N ALA A 162 -11.13 22.16 30.43
CA ALA A 162 -10.99 22.56 29.03
C ALA A 162 -9.87 21.77 28.33
N LYS A 163 -10.14 20.49 28.05
CA LYS A 163 -9.20 19.58 27.40
C LYS A 163 -9.84 18.96 26.15
N TYR A 164 -8.99 18.66 25.16
CA TYR A 164 -9.35 17.86 24.01
C TYR A 164 -8.43 16.65 23.93
N TRP A 165 -9.01 15.47 23.71
CA TRP A 165 -8.31 14.31 23.17
C TRP A 165 -8.42 14.33 21.64
N ALA A 166 -7.40 13.86 20.95
CA ALA A 166 -7.46 13.65 19.52
C ALA A 166 -7.11 12.19 19.21
N PHE A 167 -8.02 11.51 18.51
CA PHE A 167 -7.85 10.13 18.08
C PHE A 167 -7.64 10.11 16.57
N ALA A 168 -6.45 9.70 16.12
CA ALA A 168 -6.18 9.42 14.73
C ALA A 168 -6.44 7.94 14.45
N THR A 169 -7.46 7.62 13.66
CA THR A 169 -7.93 6.25 13.48
C THR A 169 -8.18 5.87 12.03
N SER A 170 -8.03 4.58 11.72
CA SER A 170 -8.48 4.00 10.45
C SER A 170 -9.96 3.56 10.48
N TRP A 171 -10.62 3.60 11.65
CA TRP A 171 -12.00 3.15 11.82
C TRP A 171 -12.97 4.34 11.86
N ARG A 172 -13.62 4.59 10.71
CA ARG A 172 -14.48 5.75 10.49
C ARG A 172 -15.63 5.90 11.50
N PRO A 173 -16.29 4.85 11.99
CA PRO A 173 -17.37 5.00 12.96
C PRO A 173 -16.99 5.75 14.24
N LEU A 174 -15.70 5.81 14.62
CA LEU A 174 -15.24 6.64 15.73
C LEU A 174 -15.48 8.14 15.52
N GLN A 175 -15.75 8.60 14.29
CA GLN A 175 -16.15 10.00 14.01
C GLN A 175 -17.35 10.44 14.84
N GLN A 176 -18.22 9.51 15.27
CA GLN A 176 -19.35 9.82 16.15
C GLN A 176 -18.92 10.39 17.52
N LEU A 177 -17.68 10.18 17.93
CA LEU A 177 -17.13 10.73 19.17
C LEU A 177 -16.83 12.23 19.09
N GLN A 178 -16.77 12.79 17.87
CA GLN A 178 -16.38 14.18 17.66
C GLN A 178 -17.22 15.13 18.51
N SER A 179 -16.59 16.11 19.14
CA SER A 179 -17.31 17.10 19.92
C SER A 179 -16.50 18.38 20.12
N THR A 180 -17.22 19.49 20.27
CA THR A 180 -16.68 20.81 20.55
C THR A 180 -17.20 21.31 21.89
N CYS A 181 -16.35 22.00 22.63
CA CYS A 181 -16.79 22.67 23.85
C CYS A 181 -17.73 23.83 23.48
N GLN A 182 -18.95 23.81 24.03
CA GLN A 182 -19.97 24.83 23.83
C GLN A 182 -20.04 25.84 25.00
N HIS A 183 -19.17 25.72 26.00
CA HIS A 183 -19.17 26.59 27.17
C HIS A 183 -18.44 27.92 26.91
N ALA A 184 -18.85 28.97 27.63
CA ALA A 184 -18.20 30.27 27.57
C ALA A 184 -16.75 30.23 28.06
N ALA A 185 -15.93 31.16 27.56
CA ALA A 185 -14.56 31.32 28.04
C ALA A 185 -14.53 31.54 29.56
N GLY A 186 -13.64 30.80 30.26
CA GLY A 186 -13.53 30.86 31.73
C GLY A 186 -14.49 29.93 32.50
N HIS A 187 -15.33 29.16 31.83
CA HIS A 187 -16.22 28.18 32.49
C HIS A 187 -15.48 26.99 33.11
N HIS A 188 -14.33 26.61 32.55
CA HIS A 188 -13.60 25.42 32.93
C HIS A 188 -12.47 25.70 33.92
N ASP A 189 -12.16 24.70 34.74
CA ASP A 189 -11.05 24.77 35.70
C ASP A 189 -9.70 24.87 34.98
N ALA A 190 -8.90 25.88 35.34
CA ALA A 190 -7.51 25.96 34.92
C ALA A 190 -6.68 24.87 35.63
N PHE A 191 -6.00 24.01 34.87
CA PHE A 191 -5.16 22.92 35.40
C PHE A 191 -3.66 23.07 35.06
N HIS A 192 -3.29 24.04 34.21
CA HIS A 192 -1.91 24.29 33.81
C HIS A 192 -1.04 24.70 35.00
N GLY A 193 0.13 24.07 35.17
CA GLY A 193 1.09 24.38 36.24
C GLY A 193 0.65 24.04 37.67
N LYS A 194 -0.62 23.63 37.88
CA LYS A 194 -1.15 23.33 39.22
C LYS A 194 -0.76 21.93 39.69
N ARG A 195 -0.50 21.80 40.99
CA ARG A 195 -0.24 20.53 41.67
C ARG A 195 -1.38 20.19 42.62
N ASP A 196 -1.67 18.90 42.75
CA ASP A 196 -2.60 18.37 43.73
C ASP A 196 -1.99 18.34 45.14
N ALA A 197 -2.77 17.90 46.12
CA ALA A 197 -2.32 17.76 47.51
C ALA A 197 -1.16 16.75 47.70
N ALA A 198 -0.93 15.86 46.72
CA ALA A 198 0.18 14.91 46.70
C ALA A 198 1.41 15.45 45.93
N GLY A 199 1.38 16.71 45.49
CA GLY A 199 2.46 17.36 44.75
C GLY A 199 2.57 16.93 43.28
N GLN A 200 1.62 16.14 42.77
CA GLN A 200 1.58 15.73 41.35
C GLN A 200 0.85 16.79 40.53
N PHE A 201 1.24 16.97 39.26
CA PHE A 201 0.54 17.90 38.40
C PHE A 201 -0.90 17.45 38.13
N VAL A 202 -1.87 18.36 38.29
CA VAL A 202 -3.30 18.11 38.04
C VAL A 202 -3.54 17.62 36.61
N SER A 203 -2.68 18.04 35.66
CA SER A 203 -2.70 17.58 34.28
C SER A 203 -2.60 16.05 34.12
N ARG A 204 -1.96 15.34 35.06
CA ARG A 204 -1.88 13.86 35.03
C ARG A 204 -3.23 13.19 35.24
N HIS A 205 -4.06 13.74 36.14
CA HIS A 205 -5.39 13.20 36.43
C HIS A 205 -6.34 13.36 35.24
N THR A 206 -6.11 14.36 34.39
CA THR A 206 -6.91 14.57 33.19
C THR A 206 -6.60 13.58 32.06
N ALA A 207 -5.58 12.74 32.19
CA ALA A 207 -5.18 11.76 31.17
C ALA A 207 -6.14 10.56 31.07
N VAL A 208 -6.82 10.20 32.16
CA VAL A 208 -7.70 9.03 32.21
C VAL A 208 -8.99 9.29 31.43
N PHE A 209 -9.39 8.34 30.58
CA PHE A 209 -10.67 8.41 29.87
C PHE A 209 -11.86 8.22 30.82
N PRO A 210 -12.87 9.11 30.81
CA PRO A 210 -14.08 8.93 31.60
C PRO A 210 -14.89 7.71 31.15
N PRO A 211 -15.67 7.07 32.05
CA PRO A 211 -16.50 5.91 31.69
C PRO A 211 -17.45 6.16 30.51
N MET A 212 -18.03 7.36 30.42
CA MET A 212 -18.90 7.74 29.30
C MET A 212 -18.16 7.69 27.95
N LEU A 213 -16.92 8.15 27.91
CA LEU A 213 -16.09 8.11 26.70
C LEU A 213 -15.71 6.67 26.36
N CYS A 214 -15.32 5.86 27.35
CA CYS A 214 -14.99 4.45 27.14
C CYS A 214 -16.19 3.66 26.58
N ASN A 215 -17.39 3.88 27.12
CA ASN A 215 -18.60 3.25 26.60
C ASN A 215 -18.88 3.66 25.14
N ALA A 216 -18.83 4.97 24.83
CA ALA A 216 -19.06 5.46 23.48
C ALA A 216 -17.99 4.95 22.48
N PHE A 217 -16.73 4.87 22.91
CA PHE A 217 -15.63 4.33 22.12
C PHE A 217 -15.82 2.84 21.83
N MET A 218 -16.15 2.05 22.85
CA MET A 218 -16.38 0.60 22.71
C MET A 218 -17.62 0.29 21.89
N GLU A 219 -18.68 1.09 22.01
CA GLU A 219 -19.85 0.99 21.15
C GLU A 219 -19.49 1.21 19.67
N ALA A 220 -18.66 2.23 19.39
CA ALA A 220 -18.24 2.56 18.02
C ALA A 220 -17.44 1.44 17.34
N ILE A 221 -16.60 0.73 18.10
CA ILE A 221 -15.77 -0.37 17.57
C ILE A 221 -16.45 -1.74 17.68
N SER A 222 -17.65 -1.83 18.27
CA SER A 222 -18.39 -3.08 18.44
C SER A 222 -18.56 -3.92 17.17
N PRO A 223 -18.72 -3.35 15.96
CA PRO A 223 -18.88 -4.15 14.74
C PRO A 223 -17.64 -4.97 14.37
N LEU A 224 -16.47 -4.64 14.94
CA LEU A 224 -15.22 -5.37 14.72
C LEU A 224 -15.11 -6.66 15.54
N PHE A 225 -16.01 -6.87 16.50
CA PHE A 225 -15.95 -7.99 17.43
C PHE A 225 -17.15 -8.93 17.25
N PRO A 226 -16.96 -10.25 17.38
CA PRO A 226 -18.05 -11.21 17.31
C PRO A 226 -19.02 -11.04 18.50
N GLN A 227 -20.33 -11.19 18.23
CA GLN A 227 -21.39 -11.00 19.24
C GLN A 227 -21.38 -12.04 20.37
N ASN A 228 -20.75 -13.21 20.16
CA ASN A 228 -20.76 -14.34 21.10
C ASN A 228 -19.43 -14.54 21.83
N SER A 229 -18.65 -13.47 22.05
CA SER A 229 -17.43 -13.54 22.85
C SER A 229 -17.76 -13.49 24.36
N HIS A 230 -17.16 -14.40 25.14
CA HIS A 230 -17.35 -14.50 26.59
C HIS A 230 -16.01 -14.42 27.34
N ALA A 231 -15.17 -13.45 27.00
CA ALA A 231 -13.98 -13.15 27.77
C ALA A 231 -14.36 -12.31 28.99
N THR A 232 -14.09 -12.81 30.18
CA THR A 232 -14.41 -12.14 31.45
C THR A 232 -13.22 -11.41 32.08
N ASP A 233 -11.99 -11.77 31.69
CA ASP A 233 -10.75 -11.27 32.29
C ASP A 233 -9.75 -10.72 31.24
N PHE A 234 -8.83 -9.89 31.71
CA PHE A 234 -7.72 -9.39 30.89
C PHE A 234 -6.81 -10.55 30.45
N THR A 235 -6.37 -10.50 29.20
CA THR A 235 -5.44 -11.47 28.63
C THR A 235 -4.01 -10.94 28.78
N SER A 236 -3.10 -11.75 29.31
CA SER A 236 -1.68 -11.39 29.34
C SER A 236 -1.03 -11.52 27.96
N LEU A 237 0.10 -10.84 27.73
CA LEU A 237 0.85 -10.97 26.48
C LEU A 237 1.26 -12.44 26.22
N ASP A 238 1.74 -13.16 27.24
CA ASP A 238 2.15 -14.56 27.11
C ASP A 238 0.97 -15.48 26.77
N GLN A 239 -0.20 -15.24 27.36
CA GLN A 239 -1.43 -15.98 27.03
C GLN A 239 -1.83 -15.73 25.59
N ALA A 240 -1.81 -14.47 25.14
CA ALA A 240 -2.14 -14.10 23.77
C ALA A 240 -1.17 -14.73 22.75
N LEU A 241 0.14 -14.69 23.05
CA LEU A 241 1.17 -15.30 22.20
C LEU A 241 1.07 -16.82 22.14
N SER A 242 0.70 -17.46 23.26
CA SER A 242 0.51 -18.91 23.33
C SER A 242 -0.77 -19.37 22.63
N ALA A 243 -1.77 -18.49 22.50
CA ALA A 243 -3.01 -18.77 21.78
C ALA A 243 -2.87 -18.61 20.26
N LEU A 244 -1.75 -18.05 19.77
CA LEU A 244 -1.51 -17.95 18.34
C LEU A 244 -1.38 -19.36 17.74
N PRO A 245 -2.02 -19.62 16.59
CA PRO A 245 -1.88 -20.92 15.93
C PRO A 245 -0.40 -21.16 15.60
N ILE A 246 0.12 -22.30 16.06
CA ILE A 246 1.44 -22.76 15.66
C ILE A 246 1.32 -23.16 14.20
N ARG A 247 1.91 -22.37 13.29
CA ARG A 247 1.99 -22.77 11.88
C ARG A 247 2.80 -24.06 11.80
N PRO A 248 2.22 -25.16 11.27
CA PRO A 248 3.00 -26.33 10.89
C PRO A 248 4.16 -25.93 9.99
N LEU A 249 5.28 -26.66 10.03
CA LEU A 249 6.41 -26.45 9.09
C LEU A 249 5.96 -26.50 7.61
N ASN A 250 4.82 -27.14 7.34
CA ASN A 250 4.29 -27.44 6.02
C ASN A 250 3.19 -26.45 5.61
N ASP A 251 2.87 -25.45 6.44
CA ASP A 251 1.79 -24.49 6.20
C ASP A 251 2.28 -23.30 5.34
N PHE A 252 1.37 -22.69 4.58
CA PHE A 252 1.74 -21.67 3.62
C PHE A 252 2.27 -20.37 4.28
N PRO A 253 3.17 -19.64 3.59
CA PRO A 253 3.71 -19.96 2.29
C PRO A 253 5.07 -20.64 2.44
N THR A 254 5.20 -21.83 1.88
CA THR A 254 6.50 -22.35 1.46
C THR A 254 7.17 -21.26 0.62
N GLY A 255 8.16 -20.58 1.18
CA GLY A 255 8.94 -19.59 0.45
C GLY A 255 9.63 -20.32 -0.69
N GLN A 256 9.19 -20.11 -1.93
CA GLN A 256 9.84 -20.71 -3.09
C GLN A 256 11.10 -19.94 -3.50
N GLN A 257 11.43 -18.81 -2.86
CA GLN A 257 12.63 -18.03 -3.15
C GLN A 257 13.31 -17.58 -1.85
N ASP A 258 14.57 -17.97 -1.73
CA ASP A 258 15.49 -17.74 -0.62
C ASP A 258 16.48 -16.59 -0.88
N GLY A 259 16.27 -15.85 -1.97
CA GLY A 259 17.18 -14.82 -2.46
C GLY A 259 18.30 -15.33 -3.38
N GLY A 260 18.45 -16.64 -3.55
CA GLY A 260 19.46 -17.28 -4.40
C GLY A 260 19.12 -17.34 -5.91
N GLY A 261 18.05 -16.68 -6.34
CA GLY A 261 17.61 -16.66 -7.74
C GLY A 261 16.46 -17.63 -8.06
N ILE A 262 16.04 -17.66 -9.33
CA ILE A 262 14.82 -18.37 -9.77
C ILE A 262 14.95 -19.90 -9.75
N TYR A 263 16.16 -20.42 -9.67
CA TYR A 263 16.44 -21.86 -9.55
C TYR A 263 16.76 -22.28 -8.12
N SER A 264 16.90 -21.33 -7.20
CA SER A 264 17.21 -21.63 -5.80
C SER A 264 15.96 -22.05 -5.03
N GLN A 265 16.13 -23.02 -4.14
CA GLN A 265 15.10 -23.49 -3.23
C GLN A 265 15.70 -23.61 -1.82
N PRO A 266 15.06 -23.01 -0.79
CA PRO A 266 15.57 -23.05 0.58
C PRO A 266 15.55 -24.45 1.20
N ASP A 267 14.74 -25.38 0.65
CA ASP A 267 14.52 -26.70 1.22
C ASP A 267 14.77 -27.82 0.20
N TRP A 268 15.91 -28.49 0.34
CA TRP A 268 16.28 -29.67 -0.45
C TRP A 268 15.76 -31.01 0.13
N THR A 269 14.95 -30.99 1.20
CA THR A 269 14.21 -32.19 1.62
C THR A 269 13.05 -32.52 0.67
N SER A 270 12.57 -31.51 -0.08
CA SER A 270 11.59 -31.61 -1.14
C SER A 270 12.14 -30.93 -2.41
N PRO A 271 13.03 -31.61 -3.18
CA PRO A 271 13.71 -30.98 -4.31
C PRO A 271 12.71 -30.52 -5.40
N PRO A 272 13.15 -29.65 -6.33
CA PRO A 272 12.32 -29.17 -7.43
C PRO A 272 11.62 -30.31 -8.20
N ALA A 273 10.42 -30.05 -8.71
CA ALA A 273 9.67 -31.03 -9.48
C ALA A 273 10.51 -31.54 -10.68
N GLY A 274 10.76 -32.86 -10.72
CA GLY A 274 11.61 -33.50 -11.72
C GLY A 274 13.04 -33.80 -11.26
N SER A 275 13.48 -33.25 -10.12
CA SER A 275 14.79 -33.54 -9.52
C SER A 275 14.72 -34.71 -8.54
N LYS A 276 15.82 -35.48 -8.46
CA LYS A 276 15.98 -36.52 -7.43
C LYS A 276 16.52 -35.90 -6.14
N ASP A 277 16.11 -36.44 -5.01
CA ASP A 277 16.64 -36.08 -3.69
C ASP A 277 18.03 -36.67 -3.48
N THR A 278 19.04 -36.04 -4.08
CA THR A 278 20.46 -36.50 -4.06
C THR A 278 21.08 -36.45 -2.66
N PHE A 279 20.58 -35.58 -1.79
CA PHE A 279 21.07 -35.40 -0.43
C PHE A 279 20.51 -36.38 0.60
N ARG A 280 19.53 -37.22 0.24
CA ARG A 280 18.85 -38.11 1.19
C ARG A 280 19.81 -38.94 2.04
N GLN A 281 20.75 -39.61 1.38
CA GLN A 281 21.71 -40.49 2.06
C GLN A 281 22.68 -39.69 2.93
N LEU A 282 23.24 -38.60 2.40
CA LEU A 282 24.12 -37.70 3.14
C LEU A 282 23.45 -37.19 4.43
N ARG A 283 22.19 -36.78 4.35
CA ARG A 283 21.43 -36.33 5.54
C ARG A 283 21.29 -37.45 6.57
N GLN A 284 21.07 -38.70 6.16
CA GLN A 284 20.97 -39.84 7.08
C GLN A 284 22.31 -40.10 7.78
N ASP A 285 23.42 -40.08 7.02
CA ASP A 285 24.75 -40.35 7.54
C ASP A 285 25.22 -39.23 8.50
N MET A 286 25.01 -37.97 8.11
CA MET A 286 25.26 -36.80 8.98
C MET A 286 24.38 -36.83 10.23
N TRP A 287 23.12 -37.24 10.13
CA TRP A 287 22.23 -37.37 11.29
C TRP A 287 22.70 -38.45 12.26
N GLY A 288 23.21 -39.57 11.74
CA GLY A 288 23.87 -40.60 12.53
C GLY A 288 25.07 -40.04 13.30
N PHE A 289 25.95 -39.34 12.59
CA PHE A 289 27.11 -38.66 13.18
C PHE A 289 26.71 -37.64 14.25
N PHE A 290 25.72 -36.79 14.00
CA PHE A 290 25.26 -35.79 14.97
C PHE A 290 24.69 -36.41 16.25
N LYS A 291 24.01 -37.56 16.13
CA LYS A 291 23.50 -38.30 17.28
C LYS A 291 24.63 -38.93 18.10
N GLU A 292 25.56 -39.62 17.43
CA GLU A 292 26.70 -40.28 18.06
C GLU A 292 27.56 -39.28 18.84
N HIS A 293 27.83 -38.11 18.23
CA HIS A 293 28.66 -37.05 18.82
C HIS A 293 27.89 -36.06 19.72
N LYS A 294 26.59 -36.32 19.97
CA LYS A 294 25.67 -35.48 20.78
C LYS A 294 25.70 -34.01 20.36
N LEU A 295 25.76 -33.76 19.05
CA LEU A 295 26.03 -32.43 18.52
C LEU A 295 24.89 -31.44 18.80
N PHE A 296 23.63 -31.91 18.83
CA PHE A 296 22.47 -31.05 19.11
C PHE A 296 22.51 -30.45 20.52
N ASP A 297 22.92 -31.22 21.53
CA ASP A 297 23.05 -30.71 22.90
C ASP A 297 24.22 -29.74 23.03
N ARG A 298 25.33 -30.03 22.34
CA ARG A 298 26.49 -29.13 22.25
C ARG A 298 26.12 -27.82 21.56
N LEU A 299 25.35 -27.86 20.48
CA LEU A 299 24.88 -26.68 19.75
C LEU A 299 24.02 -25.78 20.64
N ARG A 300 23.04 -26.36 21.37
CA ARG A 300 22.21 -25.59 22.31
C ARG A 300 23.07 -24.88 23.35
N LYS A 301 24.04 -25.59 23.92
CA LYS A 301 24.98 -25.00 24.89
C LYS A 301 25.83 -23.90 24.25
N HIS A 302 26.35 -24.14 23.06
CA HIS A 302 27.19 -23.20 22.30
C HIS A 302 26.47 -21.87 22.03
N VAL A 303 25.22 -21.94 21.56
CA VAL A 303 24.36 -20.76 21.34
C VAL A 303 24.04 -20.05 22.66
N SER A 304 23.68 -20.80 23.71
CA SER A 304 23.35 -20.20 25.01
C SER A 304 24.53 -19.45 25.67
N GLN A 305 25.76 -19.81 25.30
CA GLN A 305 26.99 -19.26 25.85
C GLN A 305 27.66 -18.24 24.92
N SER A 306 27.08 -17.95 23.75
CA SER A 306 27.66 -17.08 22.73
C SER A 306 29.13 -17.42 22.42
N SER A 307 29.44 -18.72 22.40
CA SER A 307 30.82 -19.21 22.27
C SER A 307 31.39 -18.92 20.88
N GLN A 308 32.67 -18.56 20.83
CA GLN A 308 33.41 -18.28 19.57
C GLN A 308 34.23 -19.49 19.09
N GLU A 309 34.23 -20.59 19.85
CA GLU A 309 35.00 -21.80 19.53
C GLU A 309 34.30 -22.63 18.45
N PRO A 310 35.02 -23.36 17.58
CA PRO A 310 34.38 -24.23 16.60
C PRO A 310 33.48 -25.29 17.27
N LEU A 311 32.21 -25.37 16.83
CA LEU A 311 31.26 -26.35 17.34
C LEU A 311 31.72 -27.80 17.07
N ILE A 312 32.29 -28.04 15.90
CA ILE A 312 32.89 -29.32 15.48
C ILE A 312 34.36 -29.32 15.89
N GLN A 313 34.79 -30.34 16.62
CA GLN A 313 36.17 -30.42 17.13
C GLN A 313 37.11 -30.97 16.07
N GLN A 314 38.40 -30.63 16.17
CA GLN A 314 39.40 -30.98 15.14
C GLN A 314 39.54 -32.49 14.89
N HIS A 315 39.37 -33.32 15.93
CA HIS A 315 39.42 -34.78 15.80
C HIS A 315 38.16 -35.39 15.15
N GLU A 316 37.07 -34.63 15.08
CA GLU A 316 35.79 -35.06 14.48
C GLU A 316 35.75 -34.76 12.98
N LEU A 317 36.60 -33.84 12.50
CA LEU A 317 36.66 -33.42 11.10
C LEU A 317 36.95 -34.56 10.11
N PRO A 318 37.90 -35.50 10.37
CA PRO A 318 38.18 -36.58 9.42
C PRO A 318 36.97 -37.48 9.17
N ALA A 319 36.19 -37.80 10.20
CA ALA A 319 34.99 -38.62 10.08
C ALA A 319 33.90 -37.90 9.28
N LEU A 320 33.68 -36.61 9.54
CA LEU A 320 32.71 -35.82 8.79
C LEU A 320 33.13 -35.62 7.32
N ARG A 321 34.42 -35.43 7.05
CA ARG A 321 34.96 -35.36 5.68
C ARG A 321 34.77 -36.67 4.92
N SER A 322 34.99 -37.81 5.58
CA SER A 322 34.74 -39.13 4.99
C SER A 322 33.31 -39.29 4.52
N ILE A 323 32.32 -38.86 5.33
CA ILE A 323 30.89 -38.91 4.97
C ILE A 323 30.63 -38.14 3.66
N TRP A 324 31.20 -36.94 3.53
CA TRP A 324 31.07 -36.14 2.31
C TRP A 324 31.80 -36.75 1.12
N GLU A 325 33.02 -37.26 1.31
CA GLU A 325 33.79 -37.92 0.26
C GLU A 325 33.09 -39.19 -0.26
N ASP A 326 32.48 -39.98 0.62
CA ASP A 326 31.65 -41.12 0.25
C ASP A 326 30.43 -40.68 -0.57
N TRP A 327 29.78 -39.58 -0.17
CA TRP A 327 28.66 -39.02 -0.93
C TRP A 327 29.09 -38.50 -2.31
N PHE A 328 30.21 -37.79 -2.42
CA PHE A 328 30.76 -37.33 -3.71
C PHE A 328 31.10 -38.50 -4.63
N ARG A 329 31.69 -39.58 -4.10
CA ARG A 329 31.91 -40.83 -4.86
C ARG A 329 30.60 -41.41 -5.38
N ALA A 330 29.53 -41.40 -4.56
CA ALA A 330 28.21 -41.86 -4.97
C ALA A 330 27.56 -40.97 -6.04
N GLN A 331 27.93 -39.68 -6.13
CA GLN A 331 27.50 -38.78 -7.21
C GLN A 331 28.36 -38.90 -8.48
N GLY A 332 29.39 -39.75 -8.49
CA GLY A 332 30.24 -40.00 -9.67
C GLY A 332 31.56 -39.22 -9.69
N PHE A 333 31.92 -38.51 -8.63
CA PHE A 333 33.21 -37.83 -8.51
C PHE A 333 34.27 -38.79 -7.94
N THR A 334 35.29 -39.11 -8.73
CA THR A 334 36.36 -40.06 -8.35
C THR A 334 37.63 -39.39 -7.84
N ASP A 335 37.74 -38.07 -8.04
CA ASP A 335 38.89 -37.30 -7.58
C ASP A 335 38.83 -37.05 -6.07
N SER A 336 40.00 -36.88 -5.44
CA SER A 336 40.07 -36.54 -4.02
C SER A 336 39.51 -35.14 -3.78
N VAL A 337 38.59 -35.00 -2.81
CA VAL A 337 38.03 -33.71 -2.41
C VAL A 337 39.09 -32.91 -1.65
N SER A 338 39.40 -31.71 -2.13
CA SER A 338 40.26 -30.80 -1.39
C SER A 338 39.44 -30.01 -0.36
N TRP A 339 39.88 -30.09 0.90
CA TRP A 339 39.31 -29.37 2.04
C TRP A 339 40.19 -28.19 2.49
N GLU A 340 41.13 -27.77 1.64
CA GLU A 340 42.02 -26.66 1.93
C GLU A 340 41.28 -25.32 1.86
N VAL A 341 41.69 -24.40 2.72
CA VAL A 341 41.22 -23.02 2.76
C VAL A 341 42.39 -22.14 2.37
N ALA A 342 42.30 -21.48 1.23
CA ALA A 342 43.36 -20.62 0.73
C ALA A 342 43.52 -19.36 1.62
N PRO A 343 44.73 -18.75 1.66
CA PRO A 343 44.94 -17.47 2.31
C PRO A 343 43.92 -16.43 1.81
N ASP A 344 43.40 -15.61 2.73
CA ASP A 344 42.42 -14.54 2.45
C ASP A 344 41.06 -15.01 1.90
N GLN A 345 40.76 -16.32 1.95
CA GLN A 345 39.45 -16.89 1.64
C GLN A 345 38.90 -17.62 2.88
N PRO A 346 37.64 -17.40 3.30
CA PRO A 346 37.11 -18.00 4.53
C PRO A 346 36.52 -19.42 4.35
N TYR A 347 36.53 -19.98 3.14
CA TYR A 347 35.77 -21.21 2.80
C TYR A 347 36.58 -22.24 2.01
N CYS A 348 36.16 -23.51 2.09
CA CYS A 348 36.67 -24.63 1.28
C CYS A 348 36.10 -24.58 -0.15
N LEU A 349 36.49 -23.58 -0.94
CA LEU A 349 35.87 -23.27 -2.25
C LEU A 349 35.90 -24.45 -3.25
N GLN A 350 36.94 -25.28 -3.20
CA GLN A 350 37.08 -26.45 -4.08
C GLN A 350 36.04 -27.55 -3.77
N ALA A 351 35.75 -27.79 -2.49
CA ALA A 351 34.70 -28.71 -2.08
C ALA A 351 33.30 -28.16 -2.43
N LEU A 352 33.11 -26.85 -2.32
CA LEU A 352 31.85 -26.18 -2.70
C LEU A 352 31.63 -26.19 -4.22
N GLU A 353 32.69 -26.05 -5.02
CA GLU A 353 32.62 -26.21 -6.48
C GLU A 353 32.19 -27.63 -6.87
N LEU A 354 32.75 -28.65 -6.22
CA LEU A 354 32.32 -30.04 -6.43
C LEU A 354 30.86 -30.25 -6.04
N LEU A 355 30.41 -29.65 -4.94
CA LEU A 355 29.02 -29.69 -4.52
C LEU A 355 28.09 -29.07 -5.56
N SER A 356 28.43 -27.88 -6.05
CA SER A 356 27.69 -27.19 -7.11
C SER A 356 27.60 -28.02 -8.39
N LYS A 357 28.70 -28.65 -8.82
CA LYS A 357 28.71 -29.60 -9.95
C LYS A 357 27.82 -30.81 -9.70
N ALA A 358 27.81 -31.35 -8.47
CA ALA A 358 26.97 -32.49 -8.11
C ALA A 358 25.46 -32.17 -8.16
N LEU A 359 25.09 -30.89 -8.05
CA LEU A 359 23.70 -30.44 -8.04
C LEU A 359 23.21 -29.88 -9.39
N ASP A 360 24.05 -29.86 -10.43
CA ASP A 360 23.79 -29.14 -11.69
C ASP A 360 23.41 -27.66 -11.43
N ASP A 361 24.15 -27.01 -10.52
CA ASP A 361 23.94 -25.59 -10.21
C ASP A 361 24.12 -24.74 -11.48
N ARG A 362 23.28 -23.71 -11.63
CA ARG A 362 23.32 -22.84 -12.81
C ARG A 362 24.49 -21.84 -12.74
N ASP A 363 24.99 -21.54 -11.55
CA ASP A 363 26.11 -20.61 -11.35
C ASP A 363 27.47 -21.30 -11.49
N VAL A 364 27.78 -21.70 -12.73
CA VAL A 364 28.95 -22.50 -13.05
C VAL A 364 30.29 -21.75 -12.92
N GLU A 365 30.28 -20.41 -12.96
CA GLU A 365 31.50 -19.59 -12.91
C GLU A 365 31.79 -19.03 -11.50
N LEU A 366 30.78 -18.91 -10.61
CA LEU A 366 30.94 -18.34 -9.27
C LEU A 366 32.14 -18.91 -8.49
N TRP A 367 32.29 -20.23 -8.46
CA TRP A 367 33.35 -20.85 -7.67
C TRP A 367 34.75 -20.60 -8.24
N LYS A 368 34.87 -20.47 -9.57
CA LYS A 368 36.14 -20.12 -10.20
C LYS A 368 36.49 -18.67 -9.92
N ASP A 369 35.51 -17.78 -9.99
CA ASP A 369 35.68 -16.35 -9.70
C ASP A 369 36.06 -16.13 -8.23
N LEU A 370 35.41 -16.83 -7.29
CA LEU A 370 35.78 -16.77 -5.87
C LEU A 370 37.20 -17.31 -5.62
N GLN A 371 37.61 -18.37 -6.32
CA GLN A 371 38.97 -18.92 -6.21
C GLN A 371 40.04 -17.98 -6.81
N ALA A 372 39.72 -17.30 -7.91
CA ALA A 372 40.64 -16.37 -8.59
C ALA A 372 40.68 -14.97 -7.94
N GLY A 373 39.63 -14.62 -7.18
CA GLY A 373 39.36 -13.26 -6.73
C GLY A 373 38.34 -12.60 -7.65
N VAL A 374 37.15 -12.30 -7.12
CA VAL A 374 36.04 -11.77 -7.90
C VAL A 374 36.41 -10.38 -8.43
N PRO A 375 36.29 -10.12 -9.75
CA PRO A 375 36.55 -8.80 -10.29
C PRO A 375 35.55 -7.78 -9.74
N THR A 376 35.99 -6.54 -9.57
CA THR A 376 35.16 -5.45 -9.02
C THR A 376 34.21 -4.83 -10.04
N GLY A 377 34.21 -5.32 -11.29
CA GLY A 377 33.55 -4.67 -12.43
C GLY A 377 34.33 -3.49 -13.03
N VAL A 378 35.45 -3.07 -12.40
CA VAL A 378 36.30 -1.96 -12.88
C VAL A 378 37.48 -2.47 -13.72
N ASP A 379 38.14 -3.54 -13.26
CA ASP A 379 39.31 -4.14 -13.91
C ASP A 379 38.97 -5.41 -14.72
N GLY A 380 37.68 -5.68 -14.93
CA GLY A 380 37.17 -6.82 -15.68
C GLY A 380 35.70 -7.08 -15.39
N ASP A 381 35.01 -7.76 -16.31
CA ASP A 381 33.60 -8.12 -16.18
C ASP A 381 33.42 -9.22 -15.12
N ILE A 382 32.33 -9.13 -14.34
CA ILE A 382 31.89 -10.19 -13.42
C ILE A 382 31.14 -11.25 -14.22
N SER A 383 31.45 -12.53 -14.02
CA SER A 383 30.79 -13.62 -14.74
C SER A 383 29.30 -13.70 -14.41
N MET A 384 28.49 -14.11 -15.39
CA MET A 384 27.04 -14.22 -15.20
C MET A 384 26.67 -15.41 -14.32
N SER A 385 25.90 -15.13 -13.27
CA SER A 385 25.43 -16.14 -12.30
C SER A 385 24.48 -17.19 -12.88
N ASN A 386 23.74 -16.89 -13.96
CA ASN A 386 22.67 -17.72 -14.56
C ASN A 386 21.56 -18.21 -13.60
N CYS A 387 21.68 -17.98 -12.29
CA CYS A 387 20.68 -18.28 -11.26
C CYS A 387 19.54 -17.24 -11.23
N PHE A 388 19.79 -16.05 -11.76
CA PHE A 388 18.82 -14.96 -11.88
C PHE A 388 18.26 -14.88 -13.31
N LEU A 389 17.07 -14.30 -13.48
CA LEU A 389 16.48 -14.08 -14.82
C LEU A 389 17.48 -13.29 -15.69
N PRO A 390 17.75 -13.71 -16.94
CA PRO A 390 18.60 -12.92 -17.82
C PRO A 390 17.96 -11.55 -18.06
N THR A 391 18.66 -10.49 -17.69
CA THR A 391 18.24 -9.12 -17.95
C THR A 391 18.28 -8.85 -19.46
N PRO A 392 17.35 -8.07 -20.03
CA PRO A 392 17.49 -7.45 -21.35
C PRO A 392 18.66 -6.43 -21.36
N ALA A 393 19.88 -6.95 -21.27
CA ALA A 393 21.22 -6.39 -21.47
C ALA A 393 21.66 -5.03 -20.86
N HIS A 394 20.83 -4.10 -20.40
CA HIS A 394 21.34 -2.78 -19.96
C HIS A 394 20.49 -2.09 -18.88
N PHE A 395 20.32 -2.68 -17.70
CA PHE A 395 19.72 -1.96 -16.57
C PHE A 395 20.26 -2.44 -15.23
N ASP A 396 20.74 -1.50 -14.42
CA ASP A 396 21.23 -1.70 -13.05
C ASP A 396 20.06 -1.46 -12.06
N PRO A 397 19.68 -2.45 -11.22
CA PRO A 397 18.64 -2.29 -10.20
C PRO A 397 18.98 -1.28 -9.11
N GLU A 398 20.26 -1.00 -8.82
CA GLU A 398 20.65 0.10 -7.90
C GLU A 398 20.31 1.48 -8.47
N ASP A 399 20.04 1.52 -9.76
CA ASP A 399 19.72 2.70 -10.54
C ASP A 399 18.20 2.95 -10.61
N PHE A 400 17.37 2.08 -10.01
CA PHE A 400 15.93 2.31 -9.83
C PHE A 400 15.67 2.99 -8.48
N ASP A 401 15.95 4.28 -8.44
CA ASP A 401 15.51 5.15 -7.36
C ASP A 401 14.04 5.55 -7.59
N VAL A 402 13.18 5.45 -6.56
CA VAL A 402 11.84 6.05 -6.56
C VAL A 402 11.93 7.53 -6.96
N ALA A 403 13.02 8.20 -6.62
CA ALA A 403 13.34 9.55 -7.05
C ALA A 403 13.62 9.66 -8.57
N LYS A 404 14.24 8.67 -9.22
CA LYS A 404 14.46 8.63 -10.68
C LYS A 404 13.16 8.43 -11.46
N LEU A 405 12.28 7.57 -10.95
CA LEU A 405 10.92 7.45 -11.47
C LEU A 405 10.18 8.78 -11.31
N LEU A 406 10.19 9.36 -10.11
CA LEU A 406 9.55 10.65 -9.82
C LEU A 406 10.09 11.76 -10.73
N GLN A 407 11.40 11.83 -10.93
CA GLN A 407 12.05 12.78 -11.83
C GLN A 407 11.55 12.61 -13.27
N SER A 408 11.48 11.37 -13.76
CA SER A 408 11.00 11.06 -15.13
C SER A 408 9.51 11.43 -15.30
N LEU A 409 8.67 11.12 -14.31
CA LEU A 409 7.25 11.49 -14.30
C LEU A 409 7.09 13.02 -14.33
N MET A 410 7.82 13.73 -13.46
CA MET A 410 7.81 15.20 -13.37
C MET A 410 8.32 15.86 -14.64
N GLN A 411 9.37 15.30 -15.27
CA GLN A 411 9.91 15.81 -16.52
C GLN A 411 8.88 15.76 -17.66
N VAL A 412 8.16 14.65 -17.79
CA VAL A 412 7.10 14.50 -18.81
C VAL A 412 5.91 15.43 -18.50
N LEU A 413 5.54 15.62 -17.24
CA LEU A 413 4.40 16.50 -16.86
C LEU A 413 4.69 17.98 -17.08
N ARG A 414 5.91 18.44 -16.77
CA ARG A 414 6.34 19.84 -16.92
C ARG A 414 6.60 20.25 -18.37
N SER A 415 6.88 19.28 -19.24
CA SER A 415 7.19 19.54 -20.65
C SER A 415 5.93 19.48 -21.52
N ASP A 416 5.45 20.63 -22.01
CA ASP A 416 4.43 20.68 -23.07
C ASP A 416 4.94 21.49 -24.28
N PRO A 417 5.30 20.83 -25.41
CA PRO A 417 5.31 19.37 -25.66
C PRO A 417 6.55 18.66 -25.08
N CYS A 418 6.40 17.39 -24.68
CA CYS A 418 7.51 16.55 -24.22
C CYS A 418 8.27 15.91 -25.39
N THR A 419 9.44 15.32 -25.14
CA THR A 419 10.17 14.58 -26.17
C THR A 419 9.74 13.10 -26.22
N LYS A 420 9.85 12.48 -27.39
CA LYS A 420 9.65 11.04 -27.61
C LYS A 420 10.60 10.22 -26.74
N ARG A 421 11.84 10.68 -26.58
CA ARG A 421 12.86 10.02 -25.77
C ARG A 421 12.47 9.98 -24.29
N ASP A 422 11.97 11.09 -23.75
CA ASP A 422 11.52 11.15 -22.35
C ASP A 422 10.33 10.22 -22.12
N LEU A 423 9.39 10.18 -23.07
CA LEU A 423 8.23 9.29 -22.99
C LEU A 423 8.63 7.81 -23.11
N GLN A 424 9.61 7.48 -23.96
CA GLN A 424 10.18 6.12 -24.07
C GLN A 424 10.87 5.69 -22.77
N ALA A 425 11.68 6.57 -22.18
CA ALA A 425 12.35 6.31 -20.91
C ALA A 425 11.32 6.07 -19.79
N LEU A 426 10.30 6.93 -19.69
CA LEU A 426 9.22 6.76 -18.71
C LEU A 426 8.45 5.45 -18.91
N ILE A 427 8.06 5.12 -20.15
CA ILE A 427 7.37 3.86 -20.45
C ILE A 427 8.23 2.67 -20.04
N GLY A 428 9.53 2.70 -20.31
CA GLY A 428 10.47 1.65 -19.90
C GLY A 428 10.48 1.43 -18.38
N LEU A 429 10.59 2.52 -17.60
CA LEU A 429 10.54 2.46 -16.14
C LEU A 429 9.20 1.91 -15.63
N LEU A 430 8.09 2.41 -16.16
CA LEU A 430 6.75 1.96 -15.76
C LEU A 430 6.50 0.49 -16.09
N HIS A 431 6.98 0.01 -17.24
CA HIS A 431 6.82 -1.39 -17.66
C HIS A 431 7.48 -2.36 -16.67
N TRP A 432 8.55 -1.93 -15.99
CA TRP A 432 9.23 -2.72 -14.96
C TRP A 432 8.41 -2.78 -13.67
N ILE A 433 7.95 -1.62 -13.16
CA ILE A 433 7.14 -1.55 -11.93
C ILE A 433 5.82 -2.29 -12.11
N LEU A 434 5.24 -2.21 -13.29
CA LEU A 434 3.98 -2.87 -13.64
C LEU A 434 4.10 -4.40 -13.69
N GLN A 435 5.29 -4.98 -13.65
CA GLN A 435 5.45 -6.41 -13.38
C GLN A 435 4.93 -6.79 -11.99
N LEU A 436 4.99 -5.85 -11.02
CA LEU A 436 4.41 -5.99 -9.69
C LEU A 436 2.90 -5.71 -9.67
N SER A 437 2.32 -5.23 -10.78
CA SER A 437 0.91 -4.83 -10.90
C SER A 437 0.38 -5.05 -12.33
N PRO A 438 0.18 -6.31 -12.76
CA PRO A 438 -0.34 -6.62 -14.10
C PRO A 438 -1.73 -6.03 -14.36
N GLU A 439 -2.53 -5.73 -13.33
CA GLU A 439 -3.83 -5.05 -13.43
C GLU A 439 -3.70 -3.63 -14.03
N LEU A 440 -2.55 -2.99 -13.80
CA LEU A 440 -2.27 -1.64 -14.29
C LEU A 440 -1.50 -1.65 -15.62
N LEU A 441 -0.96 -2.80 -16.05
CA LEU A 441 -0.17 -2.94 -17.28
C LEU A 441 -0.92 -2.47 -18.55
N PRO A 442 -2.22 -2.82 -18.75
CA PRO A 442 -2.95 -2.38 -19.93
C PRO A 442 -3.04 -0.86 -20.09
N TRP A 443 -2.94 -0.11 -18.99
CA TRP A 443 -3.04 1.36 -19.00
C TRP A 443 -1.82 2.04 -19.63
N LEU A 444 -0.69 1.34 -19.81
CA LEU A 444 0.42 1.85 -20.63
C LEU A 444 -0.01 2.19 -22.06
N CYS A 445 -1.11 1.61 -22.56
CA CYS A 445 -1.59 1.89 -23.91
C CYS A 445 -1.83 3.38 -24.16
N CYS A 446 -2.22 4.17 -23.15
CA CYS A 446 -2.41 5.62 -23.30
C CYS A 446 -1.09 6.34 -23.60
N LEU A 447 0.00 5.93 -22.94
CA LEU A 447 1.34 6.46 -23.18
C LEU A 447 1.90 6.00 -24.52
N TYR A 448 1.70 4.74 -24.91
CA TYR A 448 2.07 4.25 -26.24
C TYR A 448 1.33 4.99 -27.36
N HIS A 449 0.05 5.27 -27.14
CA HIS A 449 -0.77 6.04 -28.07
C HIS A 449 -0.24 7.46 -28.24
N ASP A 450 0.04 8.16 -27.14
CA ASP A 450 0.63 9.49 -27.19
C ASP A 450 2.04 9.46 -27.81
N MET A 451 2.84 8.43 -27.54
CA MET A 451 4.17 8.24 -28.14
C MET A 451 4.11 7.97 -29.65
N SER A 452 3.06 7.31 -30.13
CA SER A 452 2.88 7.03 -31.57
C SER A 452 2.31 8.21 -32.36
N ARG A 453 1.83 9.26 -31.68
CA ARG A 453 1.20 10.45 -32.28
C ARG A 453 2.18 11.64 -32.33
N PRO A 454 2.92 11.85 -33.43
CA PRO A 454 3.77 13.02 -33.58
C PRO A 454 2.97 14.32 -33.61
N LEU A 455 3.58 15.40 -33.11
CA LEU A 455 2.96 16.72 -33.13
C LEU A 455 2.72 17.19 -34.57
N GLY A 456 1.52 17.73 -34.83
CA GLY A 456 1.19 18.31 -36.13
C GLY A 456 1.92 19.64 -36.35
N THR A 457 2.82 19.66 -37.34
CA THR A 457 3.60 20.83 -37.77
C THR A 457 2.93 21.52 -38.94
N ASN A 458 2.99 22.85 -38.99
CA ASN A 458 2.43 23.62 -40.11
C ASN A 458 3.42 23.69 -41.27
N PHE A 459 2.97 23.28 -42.45
CA PHE A 459 3.68 23.46 -43.72
C PHE A 459 2.88 24.41 -44.62
N SER A 460 3.58 25.17 -45.46
CA SER A 460 2.93 25.96 -46.51
C SER A 460 3.17 25.30 -47.86
N LEU A 461 2.09 25.07 -48.60
CA LEU A 461 2.12 24.53 -49.96
C LEU A 461 1.73 25.60 -50.97
N HIS A 462 2.32 25.57 -52.15
CA HIS A 462 1.84 26.39 -53.26
C HIS A 462 0.45 25.91 -53.72
N ALA A 463 -0.44 26.82 -54.12
CA ALA A 463 -1.81 26.46 -54.52
C ALA A 463 -1.86 25.47 -55.70
N GLY A 464 -0.90 25.54 -56.63
CA GLY A 464 -0.78 24.55 -57.71
C GLY A 464 -0.46 23.13 -57.21
N ALA A 465 0.34 23.00 -56.14
CA ALA A 465 0.65 21.70 -55.53
C ALA A 465 -0.54 21.13 -54.74
N TRP A 466 -1.44 21.99 -54.23
CA TRP A 466 -2.66 21.56 -53.54
C TRP A 466 -3.59 20.76 -54.45
N GLN A 467 -3.72 21.16 -55.71
CA GLN A 467 -4.58 20.46 -56.68
C GLN A 467 -4.12 19.02 -56.96
N GLN A 468 -2.82 18.76 -56.85
CA GLN A 468 -2.20 17.44 -57.09
C GLN A 468 -1.91 16.68 -55.80
N LEU A 469 -2.35 17.20 -54.65
CA LEU A 469 -2.01 16.64 -53.34
C LEU A 469 -2.57 15.22 -53.16
N ALA A 470 -3.78 14.96 -53.68
CA ALA A 470 -4.43 13.66 -53.59
C ALA A 470 -3.58 12.52 -54.18
N ASP A 471 -2.82 12.79 -55.26
CA ASP A 471 -1.96 11.81 -55.93
C ASP A 471 -0.69 11.51 -55.15
N THR A 472 -0.32 12.41 -54.22
CA THR A 472 0.81 12.22 -53.32
C THR A 472 0.45 11.46 -52.04
N LEU A 473 -0.85 11.22 -51.79
CA LEU A 473 -1.36 10.64 -50.55
C LEU A 473 -1.81 9.17 -50.72
N THR A 474 -1.61 8.36 -49.69
CA THR A 474 -2.34 7.09 -49.49
C THR A 474 -3.79 7.36 -49.08
N ASP A 475 -4.64 6.34 -49.10
CA ASP A 475 -6.06 6.49 -48.69
C ASP A 475 -6.19 6.84 -47.20
N ASP A 476 -5.22 6.42 -46.38
CA ASP A 476 -5.06 6.84 -44.98
C ASP A 476 -4.37 8.20 -44.79
N LEU A 477 -4.27 9.01 -45.86
CA LEU A 477 -3.71 10.36 -45.86
C LEU A 477 -2.22 10.47 -45.50
N HIS A 478 -1.42 9.43 -45.80
CA HIS A 478 0.03 9.49 -45.65
C HIS A 478 0.71 9.89 -46.96
N PHE A 479 1.70 10.78 -46.90
CA PHE A 479 2.46 11.21 -48.07
C PHE A 479 3.35 10.07 -48.60
N ARG A 480 3.07 9.52 -49.79
CA ARG A 480 3.93 8.53 -50.45
C ARG A 480 5.22 9.15 -50.96
N LYS A 481 5.16 10.42 -51.35
CA LYS A 481 6.28 11.25 -51.84
C LYS A 481 6.07 12.70 -51.41
N SER A 482 7.16 13.45 -51.30
CA SER A 482 7.09 14.88 -50.99
C SER A 482 6.34 15.64 -52.09
N PRO A 483 5.32 16.44 -51.76
CA PRO A 483 4.66 17.32 -52.73
C PRO A 483 5.67 18.29 -53.38
N PRO A 484 5.51 18.63 -54.66
CA PRO A 484 6.42 19.53 -55.37
C PRO A 484 6.62 20.85 -54.64
N GLY A 485 7.88 21.26 -54.47
CA GLY A 485 8.24 22.53 -53.80
C GLY A 485 8.01 22.53 -52.28
N SER A 486 7.82 21.36 -51.67
CA SER A 486 7.71 21.22 -50.21
C SER A 486 8.80 20.32 -49.65
N THR A 487 9.10 20.49 -48.36
CA THR A 487 10.04 19.66 -47.59
C THR A 487 9.32 18.62 -46.73
N ILE A 488 8.06 18.29 -47.06
CA ILE A 488 7.27 17.36 -46.26
C ILE A 488 7.85 15.95 -46.42
N PRO A 489 8.28 15.29 -45.34
CA PRO A 489 8.88 13.96 -45.43
C PRO A 489 7.85 12.92 -45.90
N PRO A 490 8.22 12.00 -46.81
CA PRO A 490 7.41 10.82 -47.10
C PRO A 490 7.10 10.02 -45.82
N GLY A 491 5.93 9.42 -45.74
CA GLY A 491 5.41 8.74 -44.55
C GLY A 491 4.70 9.65 -43.55
N SER A 492 4.78 10.98 -43.70
CA SER A 492 4.04 11.91 -42.84
C SER A 492 2.52 11.85 -43.10
N LYS A 493 1.69 12.14 -42.11
CA LYS A 493 0.23 12.12 -42.24
C LYS A 493 -0.36 13.52 -42.34
N LEU A 494 -1.22 13.77 -43.33
CA LEU A 494 -1.99 15.01 -43.42
C LEU A 494 -3.11 15.00 -42.36
N LEU A 495 -3.18 16.05 -41.54
CA LEU A 495 -4.18 16.17 -40.46
C LEU A 495 -5.27 17.17 -40.80
N SER A 496 -4.87 18.37 -41.21
CA SER A 496 -5.80 19.45 -41.53
C SER A 496 -5.22 20.37 -42.58
N ALA A 497 -6.08 21.17 -43.20
CA ALA A 497 -5.69 22.23 -44.11
C ALA A 497 -6.55 23.47 -43.82
N ARG A 498 -5.89 24.61 -43.62
CA ARG A 498 -6.51 25.82 -43.07
C ARG A 498 -7.27 25.51 -41.75
N HIS A 499 -8.59 25.65 -41.75
CA HIS A 499 -9.48 25.37 -40.62
C HIS A 499 -10.32 24.11 -40.83
N VAL A 500 -9.99 23.28 -41.81
CA VAL A 500 -10.73 22.05 -42.14
C VAL A 500 -9.88 20.84 -41.74
N GLU A 501 -10.44 19.98 -40.91
CA GLU A 501 -9.87 18.68 -40.59
C GLU A 501 -10.08 17.72 -41.78
N ILE A 502 -9.03 17.01 -42.19
CA ILE A 502 -9.06 16.14 -43.37
C ILE A 502 -9.06 14.70 -42.85
N LYS A 503 -10.19 14.00 -43.00
CA LYS A 503 -10.37 12.62 -42.53
C LYS A 503 -10.24 11.61 -43.67
N CYS A 504 -10.56 12.03 -44.89
CA CYS A 504 -10.38 11.26 -46.11
C CYS A 504 -9.96 12.15 -47.29
N LYS A 505 -9.56 11.54 -48.41
CA LYS A 505 -9.13 12.28 -49.62
C LYS A 505 -10.23 13.18 -50.19
N ALA A 506 -11.50 12.82 -50.02
CA ALA A 506 -12.61 13.62 -50.53
C ALA A 506 -12.70 14.99 -49.83
N ASP A 507 -12.28 15.07 -48.56
CA ASP A 507 -12.31 16.31 -47.76
C ASP A 507 -11.36 17.39 -48.30
N LEU A 508 -10.36 17.02 -49.11
CA LEU A 508 -9.46 17.99 -49.76
C LEU A 508 -10.23 19.00 -50.62
N ARG A 509 -11.39 18.61 -51.16
CA ARG A 509 -12.26 19.48 -51.97
C ARG A 509 -12.98 20.55 -51.14
N LEU A 510 -13.12 20.33 -49.83
CA LEU A 510 -13.74 21.28 -48.91
C LEU A 510 -12.83 22.50 -48.64
N VAL A 511 -11.53 22.36 -48.92
CA VAL A 511 -10.53 23.41 -48.71
C VAL A 511 -10.42 24.27 -49.96
N ARG A 512 -10.93 25.50 -49.89
CA ARG A 512 -10.79 26.47 -50.98
C ARG A 512 -9.36 27.02 -51.06
N ALA A 513 -8.60 26.69 -52.10
CA ALA A 513 -7.22 27.18 -52.30
C ALA A 513 -7.17 28.59 -52.94
N THR A 514 -7.78 29.59 -52.28
CA THR A 514 -7.99 30.95 -52.83
C THR A 514 -6.79 31.90 -52.79
N GLY A 515 -5.58 31.45 -52.41
CA GLY A 515 -4.39 32.30 -52.29
C GLY A 515 -3.12 31.61 -52.80
N LYS A 516 -1.97 32.31 -52.88
CA LYS A 516 -0.71 31.74 -53.42
C LYS A 516 -0.22 30.51 -52.64
N ARG A 517 -0.48 30.46 -51.32
CA ARG A 517 -0.14 29.33 -50.46
C ARG A 517 -1.33 28.83 -49.64
N VAL A 518 -1.31 27.54 -49.34
CA VAL A 518 -2.25 26.86 -48.45
C VAL A 518 -1.46 26.32 -47.27
N TRP A 519 -1.84 26.72 -46.07
CA TRP A 519 -1.27 26.16 -44.84
C TRP A 519 -1.94 24.84 -44.51
N ILE A 520 -1.12 23.82 -44.27
CA ILE A 520 -1.56 22.48 -43.94
C ILE A 520 -0.86 22.04 -42.66
N ARG A 521 -1.52 21.20 -41.89
CA ARG A 521 -0.96 20.60 -40.67
C ARG A 521 -0.64 19.15 -40.95
N VAL A 522 0.61 18.79 -40.74
CA VAL A 522 1.16 17.47 -41.07
C VAL A 522 1.80 16.87 -39.84
N ALA A 523 1.43 15.63 -39.52
CA ALA A 523 2.07 14.79 -38.52
C ALA A 523 3.32 14.15 -39.13
N ASP A 524 4.48 14.74 -38.87
CA ASP A 524 5.77 14.22 -39.30
C ASP A 524 6.24 13.12 -38.35
N ALA A 525 6.37 11.89 -38.85
CA ALA A 525 6.79 10.72 -38.07
C ALA A 525 8.19 10.87 -37.45
N SER A 526 9.05 11.70 -38.06
CA SER A 526 10.42 11.97 -37.57
C SER A 526 10.46 13.00 -36.43
N SER A 527 9.37 13.75 -36.22
CA SER A 527 9.28 14.74 -35.15
C SER A 527 9.61 14.08 -33.80
N SER A 528 10.47 14.70 -33.01
CA SER A 528 10.81 14.23 -31.66
C SER A 528 9.82 14.70 -30.60
N LYS A 529 8.87 15.59 -30.93
CA LYS A 529 7.94 16.18 -29.96
C LYS A 529 6.61 15.42 -29.89
N ARG A 530 6.09 15.24 -28.67
CA ARG A 530 4.81 14.58 -28.38
C ARG A 530 3.97 15.45 -27.44
N ARG A 531 2.65 15.34 -27.55
CA ARG A 531 1.71 15.97 -26.63
C ARG A 531 1.05 14.87 -25.81
N ILE A 532 1.11 15.03 -24.48
CA ILE A 532 0.48 14.11 -23.54
C ILE A 532 -1.01 14.42 -23.46
N SER A 533 -1.85 13.39 -23.61
CA SER A 533 -3.31 13.48 -23.47
C SER A 533 -3.72 13.62 -22.00
N THR A 534 -4.96 14.06 -21.75
CA THR A 534 -5.52 14.15 -20.38
C THR A 534 -5.48 12.81 -19.66
N VAL A 535 -5.76 11.71 -20.37
CA VAL A 535 -5.76 10.34 -19.82
C VAL A 535 -4.35 9.94 -19.37
N SER A 536 -3.34 10.20 -20.20
CA SER A 536 -1.94 9.96 -19.87
C SER A 536 -1.47 10.83 -18.71
N ARG A 537 -1.88 12.13 -18.64
CA ARG A 537 -1.56 12.98 -17.49
C ARG A 537 -2.14 12.41 -16.19
N GLN A 538 -3.38 11.93 -16.19
CA GLN A 538 -4.00 11.29 -15.02
C GLN A 538 -3.24 10.02 -14.60
N PHE A 539 -2.87 9.17 -15.57
CA PHE A 539 -2.08 7.97 -15.29
C PHE A 539 -0.68 8.28 -14.74
N ILE A 540 0.00 9.29 -15.28
CA ILE A 540 1.30 9.75 -14.78
C ILE A 540 1.17 10.32 -13.36
N MET A 541 0.16 11.15 -13.11
CA MET A 541 -0.09 11.70 -11.77
C MET A 541 -0.32 10.61 -10.73
N PHE A 542 -1.03 9.53 -11.06
CA PHE A 542 -1.16 8.38 -10.16
C PHE A 542 0.21 7.83 -9.69
N TRP A 543 1.17 7.69 -10.60
CA TRP A 543 2.52 7.22 -10.25
C TRP A 543 3.33 8.26 -9.47
N VAL A 544 3.08 9.55 -9.69
CA VAL A 544 3.69 10.63 -8.88
C VAL A 544 3.25 10.49 -7.43
N HIS A 545 1.95 10.32 -7.18
CA HIS A 545 1.43 10.11 -5.84
C HIS A 545 1.95 8.82 -5.20
N PHE A 546 2.13 7.76 -5.99
CA PHE A 546 2.79 6.55 -5.51
C PHE A 546 4.21 6.83 -5.02
N CYS A 547 5.04 7.52 -5.81
CA CYS A 547 6.41 7.86 -5.41
C CYS A 547 6.49 8.72 -4.14
N MET A 548 5.50 9.60 -3.92
CA MET A 548 5.49 10.53 -2.79
C MET A 548 5.00 9.89 -1.48
N ARG A 549 4.40 8.70 -1.54
CA ARG A 549 3.94 7.98 -0.36
C ARG A 549 5.03 7.04 0.17
N PRO A 550 5.19 6.92 1.50
CA PRO A 550 6.11 5.95 2.09
C PRO A 550 5.83 4.55 1.56
N GLN A 551 6.85 3.92 0.96
CA GLN A 551 6.77 2.55 0.45
C GLN A 551 7.07 1.60 1.60
N MET A 552 6.03 0.96 2.15
CA MET A 552 6.17 0.13 3.34
C MET A 552 6.03 -1.36 3.03
N PRO A 553 6.80 -2.23 3.71
CA PRO A 553 6.70 -3.67 3.56
C PRO A 553 5.28 -4.12 3.91
N ARG A 554 4.59 -4.77 2.97
CA ARG A 554 3.25 -5.32 3.20
C ARG A 554 3.35 -6.56 4.07
N CYS A 555 2.46 -6.68 5.06
CA CYS A 555 2.40 -7.89 5.86
C CYS A 555 2.14 -9.05 4.93
N LEU A 556 2.82 -10.12 5.26
CA LEU A 556 2.76 -11.35 4.56
C LEU A 556 1.59 -12.22 5.19
N SER A 557 1.05 -12.02 6.37
CA SER A 557 -0.06 -12.91 6.81
C SER A 557 -1.37 -12.78 5.99
N LEU A 558 -2.04 -13.91 5.70
CA LEU A 558 -3.45 -13.89 5.26
C LEU A 558 -4.27 -13.20 6.36
N PRO A 559 -5.26 -12.33 6.02
CA PRO A 559 -6.13 -11.78 7.03
C PRO A 559 -6.89 -12.93 7.72
N PRO A 560 -7.10 -12.87 9.05
CA PRO A 560 -7.74 -13.92 9.83
C PRO A 560 -9.27 -13.83 9.72
N LEU A 561 -9.79 -13.84 8.51
CA LEU A 561 -11.21 -13.87 8.23
C LEU A 561 -11.61 -15.29 7.85
N ASP A 562 -12.78 -15.72 8.33
CA ASP A 562 -13.47 -16.85 7.73
C ASP A 562 -13.92 -16.42 6.32
N PHE A 563 -13.38 -17.05 5.27
CA PHE A 563 -13.52 -16.62 3.87
C PHE A 563 -14.92 -16.91 3.28
N GLN A 564 -15.95 -17.03 4.10
CA GLN A 564 -17.34 -17.23 3.66
C GLN A 564 -18.07 -15.89 3.55
N TYR A 565 -17.92 -15.17 2.45
CA TYR A 565 -18.62 -13.89 2.24
C TYR A 565 -19.52 -13.93 1.01
N SER A 566 -20.51 -13.05 0.99
CA SER A 566 -21.36 -12.79 -0.17
C SER A 566 -21.45 -11.29 -0.39
N LEU A 567 -21.28 -10.86 -1.64
CA LEU A 567 -21.28 -9.45 -2.00
C LEU A 567 -21.78 -9.24 -3.42
N ALA A 568 -22.60 -8.19 -3.57
CA ALA A 568 -23.19 -7.81 -4.86
C ALA A 568 -23.33 -6.30 -4.92
N ALA A 569 -23.26 -5.76 -6.14
CA ALA A 569 -23.52 -4.36 -6.41
C ALA A 569 -24.25 -4.18 -7.74
N ASP A 570 -25.04 -3.13 -7.80
CA ASP A 570 -25.85 -2.76 -8.94
C ASP A 570 -25.86 -1.23 -9.12
N ALA A 571 -26.21 -0.78 -10.33
CA ALA A 571 -26.53 0.59 -10.60
C ALA A 571 -27.86 0.72 -11.35
N CYS A 572 -28.60 1.76 -11.04
CA CYS A 572 -29.73 2.20 -11.85
C CYS A 572 -29.40 3.52 -12.53
N ALA A 573 -29.90 3.72 -13.74
CA ALA A 573 -29.77 4.97 -14.46
C ALA A 573 -31.12 5.32 -15.09
N LYS A 574 -31.47 6.60 -15.12
CA LYS A 574 -32.65 7.08 -15.85
C LYS A 574 -32.52 8.57 -16.18
N GLY A 575 -32.39 8.90 -17.46
CA GLY A 575 -32.24 10.29 -17.88
C GLY A 575 -30.98 10.88 -17.27
N ASN A 576 -31.11 11.88 -16.39
CA ASN A 576 -29.96 12.51 -15.73
C ASN A 576 -29.54 11.81 -14.43
N ASP A 577 -30.41 10.98 -13.85
CA ASP A 577 -30.20 10.44 -12.51
C ASP A 577 -29.51 9.08 -12.55
N ILE A 578 -28.58 8.87 -11.61
CA ILE A 578 -27.78 7.66 -11.46
C ILE A 578 -27.83 7.27 -9.99
N GLY A 579 -28.17 6.02 -9.71
CA GLY A 579 -28.09 5.44 -8.37
C GLY A 579 -27.16 4.24 -8.36
N ILE A 580 -26.32 4.10 -7.35
CA ILE A 580 -25.49 2.90 -7.12
C ILE A 580 -25.83 2.30 -5.77
N GLY A 581 -25.76 0.98 -5.65
CA GLY A 581 -26.02 0.28 -4.39
C GLY A 581 -25.35 -1.07 -4.33
N GLY A 582 -25.10 -1.54 -3.11
CA GLY A 582 -24.47 -2.85 -2.90
C GLY A 582 -24.26 -3.18 -1.43
N TRP A 583 -23.89 -4.42 -1.18
CA TRP A 583 -23.79 -4.98 0.17
C TRP A 583 -22.69 -6.04 0.28
N VAL A 584 -22.15 -6.18 1.48
CA VAL A 584 -21.14 -7.15 1.91
C VAL A 584 -21.67 -7.87 3.15
N GLU A 585 -21.86 -9.18 3.05
CA GLU A 585 -22.32 -10.06 4.12
C GLU A 585 -21.17 -10.97 4.55
N LEU A 586 -20.70 -10.80 5.79
CA LEU A 586 -19.68 -11.63 6.42
C LEU A 586 -20.34 -12.54 7.48
N PRO A 587 -19.79 -13.73 7.79
CA PRO A 587 -20.40 -14.64 8.74
C PRO A 587 -20.44 -14.01 10.14
N ASN A 588 -21.60 -14.08 10.80
CA ASN A 588 -21.80 -13.58 12.16
C ASN A 588 -21.50 -12.08 12.35
N GLN A 589 -21.50 -11.29 11.27
CA GLN A 589 -21.34 -9.84 11.31
C GLN A 589 -22.55 -9.13 10.70
N PRO A 590 -22.84 -7.89 11.10
CA PRO A 590 -23.83 -7.07 10.42
C PRO A 590 -23.50 -6.83 8.95
N ILE A 591 -24.53 -6.67 8.12
CA ILE A 591 -24.35 -6.39 6.69
C ILE A 591 -23.83 -4.97 6.53
N VAL A 592 -22.68 -4.85 5.87
CA VAL A 592 -22.13 -3.57 5.45
C VAL A 592 -22.66 -3.25 4.07
N TRP A 593 -23.13 -2.02 3.85
CA TRP A 593 -23.84 -1.67 2.62
C TRP A 593 -23.60 -0.24 2.21
N PHE A 594 -23.90 0.09 0.96
CA PHE A 594 -23.85 1.45 0.45
C PHE A 594 -25.02 1.72 -0.50
N SER A 595 -25.35 2.99 -0.63
CA SER A 595 -26.32 3.51 -1.59
C SER A 595 -26.02 4.98 -1.81
N GLU A 596 -25.85 5.43 -3.04
CA GLU A 596 -25.55 6.83 -3.36
C GLU A 596 -26.23 7.24 -4.67
N TRP A 597 -26.60 8.52 -4.75
CA TRP A 597 -27.21 9.12 -5.94
C TRP A 597 -26.31 10.21 -6.51
N PHE A 598 -26.22 10.23 -7.82
CA PHE A 598 -25.46 11.18 -8.61
C PHE A 598 -26.27 11.63 -9.83
N THR A 599 -25.76 12.65 -10.50
CA THR A 599 -26.26 13.12 -11.78
C THR A 599 -25.19 13.01 -12.86
N VAL A 600 -25.59 12.94 -14.14
CA VAL A 600 -24.64 13.01 -15.27
C VAL A 600 -23.75 14.26 -15.16
N GLN A 601 -24.31 15.36 -14.65
CA GLN A 601 -23.58 16.61 -14.49
C GLN A 601 -22.43 16.51 -13.48
N ASP A 602 -22.56 15.71 -12.43
CA ASP A 602 -21.48 15.50 -11.44
C ASP A 602 -20.25 14.88 -12.11
N PHE A 603 -20.44 13.91 -13.00
CA PHE A 603 -19.35 13.29 -13.77
C PHE A 603 -18.78 14.22 -14.85
N ARG A 604 -19.62 15.04 -15.48
CA ARG A 604 -19.15 16.07 -16.42
C ARG A 604 -18.32 17.16 -15.75
N ALA A 605 -18.64 17.51 -14.50
CA ALA A 605 -17.84 18.42 -13.70
C ALA A 605 -16.43 17.88 -13.42
N LEU A 606 -16.26 16.55 -13.39
CA LEU A 606 -14.96 15.87 -13.34
C LEU A 606 -14.24 15.82 -14.70
N GLY A 607 -14.82 16.42 -15.74
CA GLY A 607 -14.29 16.41 -17.10
C GLY A 607 -14.53 15.11 -17.87
N LEU A 608 -15.45 14.26 -17.40
CA LEU A 608 -15.75 12.99 -18.06
C LEU A 608 -16.77 13.20 -19.20
N PRO A 609 -16.53 12.60 -20.37
CA PRO A 609 -17.39 12.75 -21.55
C PRO A 609 -18.63 11.83 -21.46
N MET A 610 -19.49 12.07 -20.49
CA MET A 610 -20.72 11.30 -20.27
C MET A 610 -21.83 11.72 -21.24
N LYS A 611 -22.67 10.77 -21.67
CA LYS A 611 -23.87 11.05 -22.49
C LYS A 611 -24.98 11.67 -21.66
N ASP A 612 -25.89 12.40 -22.31
CA ASP A 612 -27.00 13.09 -21.63
C ASP A 612 -27.99 12.13 -20.96
N ASP A 613 -28.23 10.97 -21.57
CA ASP A 613 -29.01 9.88 -20.99
C ASP A 613 -28.08 8.87 -20.33
N ALA A 614 -28.12 8.82 -19.01
CA ALA A 614 -27.33 7.92 -18.18
C ALA A 614 -27.55 6.45 -18.54
N ASN A 615 -28.72 6.06 -19.06
CA ASN A 615 -28.94 4.67 -19.51
C ASN A 615 -27.93 4.21 -20.56
N LEU A 616 -27.46 5.14 -21.42
CA LEU A 616 -26.53 4.83 -22.50
C LEU A 616 -25.11 4.54 -22.02
N ASP A 617 -24.81 4.82 -20.75
CA ASP A 617 -23.52 4.59 -20.09
C ASP A 617 -23.66 3.67 -18.85
N ILE A 618 -24.73 2.87 -18.76
CA ILE A 618 -25.06 2.04 -17.58
C ILE A 618 -23.91 1.16 -17.08
N THR A 619 -23.18 0.50 -18.00
CA THR A 619 -22.01 -0.33 -17.64
C THR A 619 -20.94 0.46 -16.90
N ALA A 620 -20.78 1.76 -17.17
CA ALA A 620 -19.84 2.61 -16.45
C ALA A 620 -20.28 2.83 -15.00
N TYR A 621 -21.58 3.06 -14.78
CA TYR A 621 -22.15 3.28 -13.45
C TYR A 621 -22.22 1.99 -12.62
N GLU A 622 -22.47 0.85 -13.23
CA GLU A 622 -22.36 -0.43 -12.53
C GLU A 622 -20.90 -0.78 -12.20
N THR A 623 -19.95 -0.45 -13.07
CA THR A 623 -18.51 -0.53 -12.74
C THR A 623 -18.17 0.39 -11.57
N LEU A 624 -18.78 1.58 -11.49
CA LEU A 624 -18.67 2.46 -10.33
C LEU A 624 -19.25 1.81 -9.07
N ALA A 625 -20.37 1.08 -9.18
CA ALA A 625 -20.96 0.33 -8.08
C ALA A 625 -20.02 -0.79 -7.59
N GLN A 626 -19.35 -1.52 -8.50
CA GLN A 626 -18.32 -2.50 -8.15
C GLN A 626 -17.12 -1.84 -7.45
N LEU A 627 -16.71 -0.64 -7.89
CA LEU A 627 -15.69 0.14 -7.19
C LEU A 627 -16.15 0.56 -5.77
N ALA A 628 -17.40 0.96 -5.61
CA ALA A 628 -17.97 1.27 -4.30
C ALA A 628 -18.06 0.03 -3.39
N LEU A 629 -18.33 -1.15 -3.97
CA LEU A 629 -18.34 -2.44 -3.27
C LEU A 629 -16.95 -2.81 -2.76
N LEU A 630 -15.91 -2.63 -3.59
CA LEU A 630 -14.52 -2.79 -3.18
C LEU A 630 -14.18 -1.84 -2.01
N ILE A 631 -14.62 -0.57 -2.07
CA ILE A 631 -14.41 0.40 -1.00
C ILE A 631 -15.14 0.01 0.29
N ALA A 632 -16.37 -0.51 0.19
CA ALA A 632 -17.14 -1.01 1.32
C ALA A 632 -16.42 -2.20 1.98
N PHE A 633 -15.91 -3.15 1.19
CA PHE A 633 -15.12 -4.26 1.71
C PHE A 633 -13.84 -3.78 2.41
N ILE A 634 -13.06 -2.90 1.77
CA ILE A 634 -11.84 -2.30 2.36
C ILE A 634 -12.15 -1.56 3.67
N SER A 635 -13.36 -1.02 3.86
CA SER A 635 -13.71 -0.32 5.09
C SER A 635 -13.77 -1.22 6.33
N ILE A 636 -13.92 -2.52 6.13
CA ILE A 636 -13.97 -3.55 7.18
C ILE A 636 -12.61 -4.27 7.28
N THR A 637 -11.93 -4.40 6.14
CA THR A 637 -10.64 -5.11 6.01
C THR A 637 -9.63 -4.19 5.30
N PRO A 638 -9.02 -3.23 6.02
CA PRO A 638 -8.28 -2.14 5.39
C PRO A 638 -7.04 -2.57 4.61
N THR A 639 -6.48 -3.76 4.88
CA THR A 639 -5.32 -4.30 4.17
C THR A 639 -5.33 -5.84 4.09
N GLY A 640 -4.69 -6.44 3.09
CA GLY A 640 -4.38 -7.88 3.08
C GLY A 640 -3.08 -8.20 2.31
N ARG A 641 -2.31 -9.21 2.76
CA ARG A 641 -1.05 -9.69 2.11
C ARG A 641 -1.25 -9.99 0.64
N LEU A 642 -2.23 -10.85 0.40
CA LEU A 642 -2.40 -11.49 -0.89
C LEU A 642 -3.32 -10.61 -1.72
N ARG A 643 -3.11 -10.63 -3.04
CA ARG A 643 -4.18 -10.24 -3.94
C ARG A 643 -5.36 -11.14 -3.65
N VAL A 644 -6.25 -10.69 -2.77
CA VAL A 644 -7.45 -11.41 -2.44
C VAL A 644 -8.39 -11.12 -3.59
N CYS A 645 -8.68 -12.15 -4.36
CA CYS A 645 -9.74 -12.07 -5.35
C CYS A 645 -11.04 -12.42 -4.63
N ILE A 646 -11.90 -11.43 -4.43
CA ILE A 646 -13.20 -11.64 -3.80
C ILE A 646 -14.27 -11.86 -4.88
N PRO A 647 -15.03 -12.97 -4.87
CA PRO A 647 -16.18 -13.13 -5.75
C PRO A 647 -17.19 -12.00 -5.55
N SER A 648 -17.58 -11.34 -6.63
CA SER A 648 -18.67 -10.37 -6.66
C SER A 648 -19.74 -10.77 -7.67
N TRP A 649 -20.96 -10.27 -7.50
CA TRP A 649 -22.05 -10.52 -8.43
C TRP A 649 -22.52 -9.25 -9.14
N SER A 650 -22.93 -9.42 -10.40
CA SER A 650 -23.58 -8.41 -11.24
C SER A 650 -24.49 -9.12 -12.25
N ASP A 651 -25.60 -8.50 -12.63
CA ASP A 651 -26.51 -8.99 -13.69
C ASP A 651 -26.23 -8.37 -15.07
N ASN A 652 -25.12 -7.66 -15.21
CA ASN A 652 -24.68 -7.06 -16.46
C ASN A 652 -23.36 -7.65 -16.93
N SER A 653 -23.40 -8.36 -18.05
CA SER A 653 -22.21 -9.02 -18.63
C SER A 653 -21.11 -8.03 -19.07
N GLY A 654 -21.47 -6.77 -19.36
CA GLY A 654 -20.49 -5.72 -19.65
C GLY A 654 -19.65 -5.38 -18.42
N THR A 655 -20.30 -5.29 -17.26
CA THR A 655 -19.64 -5.01 -15.98
C THR A 655 -18.85 -6.21 -15.49
N GLU A 656 -19.39 -7.42 -15.62
CA GLU A 656 -18.66 -8.68 -15.38
C GLU A 656 -17.34 -8.72 -16.17
N SER A 657 -17.44 -8.57 -17.51
CA SER A 657 -16.27 -8.62 -18.38
C SER A 657 -15.25 -7.54 -18.07
N LEU A 658 -15.71 -6.31 -17.79
CA LEU A 658 -14.82 -5.19 -17.52
C LEU A 658 -14.14 -5.30 -16.15
N THR A 659 -14.87 -5.69 -15.10
CA THR A 659 -14.31 -5.86 -13.75
C THR A 659 -13.22 -6.92 -13.72
N ASN A 660 -13.41 -8.02 -14.46
CA ASN A 660 -12.42 -9.10 -14.53
C ASN A 660 -11.21 -8.75 -15.42
N LYS A 661 -11.44 -8.00 -16.51
CA LYS A 661 -10.37 -7.62 -17.44
C LYS A 661 -9.59 -6.37 -17.00
N LEU A 662 -10.22 -5.49 -16.22
CA LEU A 662 -9.74 -4.18 -15.78
C LEU A 662 -9.22 -3.28 -16.91
N PHE A 663 -9.71 -3.48 -18.14
CA PHE A 663 -9.23 -2.76 -19.30
C PHE A 663 -10.25 -2.63 -20.43
N THR A 664 -10.37 -1.40 -20.94
CA THR A 664 -11.06 -1.08 -22.19
C THR A 664 -10.52 0.23 -22.76
N VAL A 665 -10.63 0.41 -24.08
CA VAL A 665 -10.33 1.68 -24.77
C VAL A 665 -11.59 2.51 -25.04
N HIS A 666 -12.77 1.97 -24.73
CA HIS A 666 -14.05 2.63 -24.98
C HIS A 666 -14.34 3.70 -23.91
N THR A 667 -14.59 4.92 -24.37
CA THR A 667 -14.98 6.07 -23.53
C THR A 667 -16.50 6.11 -23.33
N PRO A 668 -17.02 6.42 -22.12
CA PRO A 668 -16.30 6.81 -20.90
C PRO A 668 -15.82 5.63 -20.03
N LEU A 669 -16.19 4.39 -20.37
CA LEU A 669 -15.96 3.19 -19.57
C LEU A 669 -14.50 2.97 -19.13
N CYS A 670 -13.54 3.34 -19.97
CA CYS A 670 -12.12 3.25 -19.66
C CYS A 670 -11.75 4.01 -18.37
N PHE A 671 -12.32 5.19 -18.11
CA PHE A 671 -12.01 5.94 -16.90
C PHE A 671 -12.43 5.19 -15.63
N PHE A 672 -13.56 4.50 -15.67
CA PHE A 672 -14.07 3.71 -14.55
C PHE A 672 -13.23 2.45 -14.30
N ALA A 673 -12.87 1.74 -15.38
CA ALA A 673 -11.95 0.61 -15.29
C ALA A 673 -10.58 1.01 -14.72
N GLN A 674 -10.07 2.18 -15.09
CA GLN A 674 -8.80 2.69 -14.56
C GLN A 674 -8.90 2.92 -13.06
N LYS A 675 -9.99 3.55 -12.61
CA LYS A 675 -10.23 3.82 -11.18
C LYS A 675 -10.36 2.54 -10.37
N LEU A 676 -11.08 1.54 -10.90
CA LEU A 676 -11.17 0.23 -10.27
C LEU A 676 -9.81 -0.46 -10.19
N ALA A 677 -9.05 -0.52 -11.29
CA ALA A 677 -7.71 -1.13 -11.33
C ALA A 677 -6.74 -0.47 -10.33
N THR A 678 -6.74 0.87 -10.30
CA THR A 678 -5.96 1.67 -9.34
C THR A 678 -6.31 1.31 -7.90
N ARG A 679 -7.61 1.19 -7.59
CA ARG A 679 -8.08 0.88 -6.24
C ARG A 679 -7.80 -0.56 -5.84
N SER A 680 -7.92 -1.50 -6.76
CA SER A 680 -7.56 -2.90 -6.53
C SER A 680 -6.08 -3.05 -6.20
N TRP A 681 -5.21 -2.35 -6.94
CA TRP A 681 -3.78 -2.37 -6.66
C TRP A 681 -3.43 -1.71 -5.32
N GLN A 682 -3.98 -0.52 -5.02
CA GLN A 682 -3.69 0.19 -3.77
C GLN A 682 -4.07 -0.62 -2.52
N SER A 683 -5.19 -1.33 -2.58
CA SER A 683 -5.71 -2.14 -1.48
C SER A 683 -5.13 -3.56 -1.42
N GLY A 684 -4.62 -4.07 -2.54
CA GLY A 684 -4.27 -5.48 -2.67
C GLY A 684 -5.51 -6.40 -2.78
N ILE A 685 -6.67 -5.87 -3.16
CA ILE A 685 -7.93 -6.63 -3.26
C ILE A 685 -8.48 -6.48 -4.67
N SER A 686 -8.71 -7.60 -5.37
CA SER A 686 -9.34 -7.64 -6.69
C SER A 686 -10.73 -8.25 -6.62
N LEU A 687 -11.58 -7.96 -7.60
CA LEU A 687 -12.90 -8.56 -7.71
C LEU A 687 -12.86 -9.68 -8.76
N ASP A 688 -13.52 -10.80 -8.47
CA ASP A 688 -13.89 -11.83 -9.45
C ASP A 688 -15.41 -11.73 -9.68
N CYS A 689 -15.81 -10.88 -10.63
CA CYS A 689 -17.20 -10.62 -10.90
C CYS A 689 -17.80 -11.78 -11.70
N THR A 690 -18.89 -12.37 -11.21
CA THR A 690 -19.64 -13.43 -11.87
C THR A 690 -21.04 -12.92 -12.22
N HIS A 691 -21.47 -13.21 -13.45
CA HIS A 691 -22.84 -12.89 -13.85
C HIS A 691 -23.88 -13.69 -13.05
N ILE A 692 -24.90 -13.01 -12.53
CA ILE A 692 -26.09 -13.60 -11.93
C ILE A 692 -27.35 -13.13 -12.66
N ALA A 693 -28.43 -13.92 -12.65
CA ALA A 693 -29.69 -13.46 -13.23
C ALA A 693 -30.26 -12.31 -12.38
N GLY A 694 -30.84 -11.29 -13.03
CA GLY A 694 -31.38 -10.11 -12.32
C GLY A 694 -32.43 -10.44 -11.24
N CYS A 695 -33.18 -11.55 -11.38
CA CYS A 695 -34.10 -12.03 -10.33
C CYS A 695 -33.40 -12.46 -9.03
N HIS A 696 -32.08 -12.64 -9.05
CA HIS A 696 -31.23 -12.95 -7.90
C HIS A 696 -30.39 -11.75 -7.43
N ASN A 697 -30.53 -10.58 -8.07
CA ASN A 697 -29.81 -9.34 -7.72
C ASN A 697 -30.70 -8.32 -6.97
N ASP A 698 -31.86 -8.75 -6.46
CA ASP A 698 -32.92 -7.93 -5.86
C ASP A 698 -32.43 -6.96 -4.76
N ARG A 699 -31.51 -7.41 -3.89
CA ARG A 699 -30.96 -6.59 -2.81
C ARG A 699 -30.13 -5.42 -3.33
N ALA A 700 -29.24 -5.67 -4.30
CA ALA A 700 -28.40 -4.61 -4.85
C ALA A 700 -29.24 -3.66 -5.72
N ASP A 701 -30.20 -4.21 -6.47
CA ASP A 701 -31.17 -3.46 -7.28
C ASP A 701 -32.04 -2.51 -6.42
N PHE A 702 -32.49 -2.98 -5.27
CA PHE A 702 -33.19 -2.15 -4.29
C PHE A 702 -32.28 -1.02 -3.78
N LEU A 703 -31.06 -1.34 -3.34
CA LEU A 703 -30.13 -0.35 -2.79
C LEU A 703 -29.71 0.70 -3.82
N SER A 704 -29.60 0.34 -5.10
CA SER A 704 -29.28 1.27 -6.18
C SER A 704 -30.43 2.24 -6.48
N ARG A 705 -31.67 1.90 -6.09
CA ARG A 705 -32.88 2.72 -6.26
C ARG A 705 -33.35 3.44 -5.00
N TRP A 706 -32.80 3.10 -3.85
CA TRP A 706 -33.21 3.67 -2.57
C TRP A 706 -32.86 5.17 -2.47
N LYS A 707 -33.85 6.03 -2.21
CA LYS A 707 -33.71 7.50 -2.19
C LYS A 707 -33.60 8.10 -0.79
N GLY A 708 -33.31 7.28 0.23
CA GLY A 708 -33.13 7.76 1.60
C GLY A 708 -34.36 7.63 2.50
N ASP A 709 -35.47 7.05 2.03
CA ASP A 709 -36.65 6.82 2.87
C ASP A 709 -36.41 5.64 3.83
N LEU A 710 -36.31 5.95 5.12
CA LEU A 710 -36.07 4.96 6.17
C LEU A 710 -37.25 3.99 6.37
N GLN A 711 -38.46 4.36 5.95
CA GLN A 711 -39.63 3.46 6.07
C GLN A 711 -39.58 2.31 5.07
N GLU A 712 -38.93 2.54 3.92
CA GLU A 712 -38.77 1.54 2.86
C GLU A 712 -37.52 0.68 3.05
N LEU A 713 -36.59 1.08 3.92
CA LEU A 713 -35.32 0.39 4.13
C LEU A 713 -35.55 -0.93 4.91
N PRO A 714 -35.23 -2.11 4.34
CA PRO A 714 -35.35 -3.38 5.04
C PRO A 714 -34.57 -3.38 6.36
N SER A 715 -35.15 -3.98 7.41
CA SER A 715 -34.59 -3.99 8.78
C SER A 715 -33.18 -4.58 8.89
N ARG A 716 -32.73 -5.35 7.90
CA ARG A 716 -31.37 -5.92 7.84
C ARG A 716 -30.29 -4.90 7.46
N PHE A 717 -30.66 -3.78 6.84
CA PHE A 717 -29.74 -2.70 6.47
C PHE A 717 -29.76 -1.62 7.55
N ILE A 718 -28.92 -1.81 8.58
CA ILE A 718 -28.79 -0.85 9.68
C ILE A 718 -27.95 0.34 9.21
N LEU A 719 -28.42 1.57 9.48
CA LEU A 719 -27.75 2.79 9.04
C LEU A 719 -26.31 2.91 9.55
N ASP A 720 -26.02 2.42 10.74
CA ASP A 720 -24.69 2.48 11.37
C ASP A 720 -23.64 1.65 10.58
N HIS A 721 -24.09 0.74 9.72
CA HIS A 721 -23.23 -0.07 8.84
C HIS A 721 -23.24 0.41 7.39
N ARG A 722 -23.83 1.59 7.12
CA ARG A 722 -23.80 2.20 5.79
C ARG A 722 -22.46 2.88 5.55
N VAL A 723 -21.72 2.39 4.56
CA VAL A 723 -20.52 3.04 4.04
C VAL A 723 -20.93 4.14 3.09
N ARG A 724 -20.55 5.38 3.40
CA ARG A 724 -20.73 6.51 2.49
C ARG A 724 -19.66 6.51 1.41
N CYS A 725 -20.12 6.57 0.16
CA CYS A 725 -19.30 6.51 -1.05
C CYS A 725 -19.54 7.74 -1.95
N PRO A 726 -19.39 8.98 -1.44
CA PRO A 726 -19.57 10.16 -2.27
C PRO A 726 -18.58 10.15 -3.45
N LEU A 727 -18.91 10.89 -4.51
CA LEU A 727 -18.14 10.87 -5.75
C LEU A 727 -16.66 11.26 -5.54
N THR A 728 -16.36 12.13 -4.57
CA THR A 728 -14.99 12.47 -4.16
C THR A 728 -14.21 11.24 -3.67
N VAL A 729 -14.82 10.40 -2.83
CA VAL A 729 -14.20 9.16 -2.31
C VAL A 729 -14.00 8.13 -3.43
N LEU A 730 -14.97 8.01 -4.33
CA LEU A 730 -14.93 7.07 -5.46
C LEU A 730 -13.89 7.49 -6.50
N TRP A 731 -13.85 8.78 -6.86
CA TRP A 731 -13.12 9.25 -8.03
C TRP A 731 -11.73 9.81 -7.73
N GLU A 732 -11.55 10.56 -6.63
CA GLU A 732 -10.30 11.26 -6.38
C GLU A 732 -9.23 10.32 -5.82
N GLY A 733 -9.59 9.15 -5.30
CA GLY A 733 -8.59 8.15 -4.95
C GLY A 733 -7.82 8.46 -3.66
N GLU A 734 -7.78 9.71 -3.23
CA GLU A 734 -6.96 10.15 -2.12
C GLU A 734 -7.77 10.10 -0.83
N ARG A 735 -7.45 9.11 0.01
CA ARG A 735 -7.82 9.19 1.41
C ARG A 735 -6.75 10.06 2.09
N ASP A 736 -6.88 11.37 1.99
CA ASP A 736 -6.08 12.28 2.80
C ASP A 736 -6.48 12.17 4.27
N VAL A 737 -5.62 12.69 5.15
CA VAL A 737 -5.94 12.82 6.57
C VAL A 737 -7.10 13.80 6.71
N ARG A 738 -8.17 13.36 7.39
CA ARG A 738 -9.38 14.17 7.58
C ARG A 738 -9.50 14.59 9.04
N ILE A 739 -9.93 15.82 9.27
CA ILE A 739 -10.07 16.39 10.60
C ILE A 739 -11.55 16.51 10.97
N PHE A 740 -11.91 16.06 12.18
CA PHE A 740 -13.28 16.08 12.69
C PHE A 740 -13.33 16.78 14.05
N PRO A 741 -14.06 17.92 14.19
CA PRO A 741 -14.77 18.62 13.13
C PRO A 741 -13.80 19.37 12.18
N PRO A 742 -14.21 19.72 10.95
CA PRO A 742 -13.32 20.32 9.94
C PRO A 742 -12.71 21.67 10.33
N ASP A 743 -13.35 22.39 11.26
CA ASP A 743 -12.96 23.71 11.76
C ASP A 743 -12.11 23.65 13.04
N ALA A 744 -11.61 22.46 13.40
CA ALA A 744 -10.76 22.30 14.57
C ALA A 744 -9.49 23.16 14.49
N ASN A 745 -9.23 23.93 15.56
CA ASN A 745 -8.02 24.75 15.67
C ASN A 745 -6.79 23.90 16.02
N LEU A 746 -6.02 23.53 15.00
CA LEU A 746 -4.79 22.74 15.10
C LEU A 746 -3.54 23.63 15.01
N LEU A 747 -2.54 23.36 15.86
CA LEU A 747 -1.22 24.01 15.83
C LEU A 747 -0.18 23.26 14.99
N TRP A 748 -0.61 22.22 14.29
CA TRP A 748 0.19 21.40 13.39
C TRP A 748 -0.55 21.24 12.07
N GLN A 749 0.17 20.93 11.00
CA GLN A 749 -0.41 20.72 9.68
C GLN A 749 -0.66 19.23 9.46
N PRO A 750 -1.89 18.81 9.15
CA PRO A 750 -2.15 17.46 8.68
C PRO A 750 -1.38 17.21 7.39
N PRO A 751 -0.80 16.03 7.20
CA PRO A 751 -0.11 15.73 5.97
C PRO A 751 -1.14 15.59 4.85
N VAL A 752 -0.84 16.21 3.71
CA VAL A 752 -1.62 16.13 2.48
C VAL A 752 -0.87 15.30 1.46
N SER A 753 -1.56 14.36 0.82
CA SER A 753 -0.96 13.55 -0.24
C SER A 753 -0.93 14.25 -1.60
N SER A 754 -1.65 15.37 -1.74
CA SER A 754 -1.82 16.06 -3.02
C SER A 754 -0.60 16.89 -3.43
N PHE A 755 -0.03 16.59 -4.59
CA PHE A 755 0.65 17.57 -5.43
C PHE A 755 -0.45 18.38 -6.13
N ASN A 756 -0.61 19.66 -5.82
CA ASN A 756 -1.67 20.47 -6.42
C ASN A 756 -1.47 20.52 -7.94
N ALA A 757 -2.28 19.79 -8.72
CA ALA A 757 -2.13 19.71 -10.18
C ALA A 757 -2.25 21.09 -10.86
N HIS A 758 -2.84 22.08 -10.19
CA HIS A 758 -2.92 23.48 -10.61
C HIS A 758 -1.63 24.29 -10.38
N SER A 759 -0.65 23.72 -9.68
CA SER A 759 0.66 24.37 -9.40
C SER A 759 1.78 23.97 -10.36
N VAL A 760 1.46 23.17 -11.40
CA VAL A 760 2.40 22.73 -12.46
C VAL A 760 1.94 23.17 -13.83
#